data_AF-A0A537VQ24-F1
#
_entry.id   AF-A0A537VQ24-F1
#
_cell.length_a   1.000
_cell.length_b   1.000
_cell.length_c   1.000
_cell.angle_alpha   90.00
_cell.angle_beta   90.00
_cell.angle_gamma   90.00
#
_symmetry.space_group_name_H-M   'P 1'
#
loop_
_entity.id
_entity.type
_entity.pdbx_description
1 polymer ?
#
loop_
_entity_poly.entity_id
_entity_poly.type
_entity_poly.pdbx_seq_one_letter_code
_entity_poly.pdbx_strand_id
1 'polypeptide(L)'
;MRSRLLWFVVAVGLASSTGLASALPLKTNRVPTLPTKAQERSVDPVVLTGAQFPAWSAGPEVSFREPQAPTDYDVADVQGKLPSQLRSDCYDPGQNPYDPGDTGDALPGRKGADVKRLLGYRWTGSGFVQIPLQVDERFTRYLTNNTSGFAFYSGVDQYTTYAFDREGYRFTDNDPANPCQPIARKDPHYGGARITTEPDPIPGLDDNDEIAFMYRDTGPKAPLGVSLPAGIKAGNEVAIADPSNPRRVRYAYVMLAGAAGPQPAFDTSNGYVRYEPDANARNVFVYSQSSYGGYGAAPKGPYCNPDGTPSTAHGAVAQRRPLDTAWIRTPRYAFRYDGRWLMSQIRVSNDAAGDWNYGPDVIDRWKARAFQQDPSSNTPCCGYEEEDTNWGGSSILLGERSGPVRTIRETWGSDSATNNVRRETFYRDAIVWGDALRVHPIPPLDGIYTQWDYNAGRMTRYYNPWRPKGVSVDGQNDEVFGNLDDPCNARYDAMAKGTTKTYRDTYKAAGLCGAVEYHQSVDVTDPTLSVPSNALQWEEVSGPYGSLVTRYALRDVTPGGVANTVVAVPYYRDDSCFDDGTGTDPGPRRRERQDVELTTYRLPGDPTDIPRTCWKPSDGLPDENFVAGTQPYNPGSQTGPTIGDEFGDERYFQGDIGASGVHLLLVGDSDNAQLTVPTTEIDSEQRVVVLPGEQQNVGERYGRSVEYPLRTLVHPL
;
A
#
# COMPACT_ATOMS: atom_id res chain seq x y z
N MET A 1 -19.72 -21.64 -18.38
CA MET A 1 -18.48 -22.07 -19.08
C MET A 1 -18.45 -21.73 -20.58
N ARG A 2 -19.49 -22.04 -21.39
CA ARG A 2 -19.49 -21.69 -22.83
C ARG A 2 -19.54 -20.18 -23.14
N SER A 3 -20.20 -19.38 -22.32
CA SER A 3 -20.21 -17.90 -22.42
C SER A 3 -18.86 -17.26 -22.05
N ARG A 4 -18.18 -17.81 -21.03
CA ARG A 4 -16.82 -17.38 -20.61
C ARG A 4 -15.75 -17.58 -21.69
N LEU A 5 -15.90 -18.61 -22.53
CA LEU A 5 -14.96 -18.92 -23.61
C LEU A 5 -15.16 -18.04 -24.86
N LEU A 6 -16.39 -17.57 -25.11
CA LEU A 6 -16.74 -16.79 -26.31
C LEU A 6 -16.17 -15.37 -26.27
N TRP A 7 -16.15 -14.74 -25.10
CA TRP A 7 -15.52 -13.43 -24.86
C TRP A 7 -14.01 -13.46 -25.08
N PHE A 8 -13.37 -14.52 -24.56
CA PHE A 8 -11.92 -14.72 -24.66
C PHE A 8 -11.45 -14.75 -26.12
N VAL A 9 -12.26 -15.32 -27.02
CA VAL A 9 -11.95 -15.41 -28.46
C VAL A 9 -12.11 -14.08 -29.18
N VAL A 10 -12.97 -13.16 -28.72
CA VAL A 10 -13.20 -11.86 -29.39
C VAL A 10 -12.18 -10.80 -28.96
N ALA A 11 -11.89 -10.68 -27.66
CA ALA A 11 -10.87 -9.74 -27.15
C ALA A 11 -9.45 -10.15 -27.60
N VAL A 12 -9.11 -11.44 -27.51
CA VAL A 12 -7.81 -11.97 -27.99
C VAL A 12 -7.79 -12.05 -29.53
N GLY A 13 -8.92 -12.30 -30.19
CA GLY A 13 -9.03 -12.40 -31.65
C GLY A 13 -8.77 -11.07 -32.39
N LEU A 14 -9.13 -9.93 -31.79
CA LEU A 14 -8.85 -8.62 -32.35
C LEU A 14 -7.42 -8.16 -32.02
N ALA A 15 -6.91 -8.45 -30.81
CA ALA A 15 -5.50 -8.21 -30.45
C ALA A 15 -4.51 -9.09 -31.24
N SER A 16 -4.95 -10.23 -31.79
CA SER A 16 -4.14 -11.13 -32.61
C SER A 16 -4.21 -10.87 -34.12
N SER A 17 -5.03 -9.90 -34.56
CA SER A 17 -5.15 -9.55 -35.98
C SER A 17 -4.04 -8.63 -36.52
N THR A 18 -3.13 -8.16 -35.65
CA THR A 18 -1.83 -7.61 -36.04
C THR A 18 -0.76 -8.68 -35.86
N GLY A 19 -0.35 -9.30 -36.97
CA GLY A 19 0.61 -10.39 -36.96
C GLY A 19 1.95 -9.98 -36.32
N LEU A 20 2.22 -10.50 -35.12
CA LEU A 20 3.53 -10.89 -34.57
C LEU A 20 3.38 -11.41 -33.10
N ALA A 21 2.43 -12.31 -32.84
CA ALA A 21 2.37 -13.08 -31.60
C ALA A 21 2.54 -14.59 -31.86
N SER A 22 3.37 -14.96 -32.83
CA SER A 22 3.77 -16.34 -33.04
C SER A 22 5.02 -16.64 -32.21
N ALA A 23 4.81 -17.40 -31.13
CA ALA A 23 5.78 -18.31 -30.51
C ALA A 23 7.19 -17.74 -30.29
N LEU A 24 7.34 -16.86 -29.31
CA LEU A 24 8.59 -16.78 -28.56
C LEU A 24 8.42 -17.61 -27.29
N PRO A 25 9.35 -18.53 -26.97
CA PRO A 25 9.31 -19.20 -25.68
C PRO A 25 9.39 -18.12 -24.60
N LEU A 26 8.48 -18.15 -23.62
CA LEU A 26 8.64 -17.44 -22.36
C LEU A 26 9.95 -17.93 -21.73
N LYS A 27 11.06 -17.29 -22.08
CA LYS A 27 12.25 -17.24 -21.24
C LYS A 27 11.95 -16.20 -20.17
N THR A 28 11.13 -16.59 -19.21
CA THR A 28 11.15 -16.00 -17.88
C THR A 28 12.59 -16.08 -17.37
N ASN A 29 13.11 -14.99 -16.81
CA ASN A 29 14.50 -14.79 -16.39
C ASN A 29 15.50 -14.44 -17.51
N ARG A 30 15.39 -13.24 -18.10
CA ARG A 30 16.62 -12.50 -18.41
C ARG A 30 17.14 -11.90 -17.11
N VAL A 31 18.39 -12.20 -16.77
CA VAL A 31 19.16 -11.47 -15.75
C VAL A 31 18.95 -9.97 -15.97
N PRO A 32 18.64 -9.17 -14.93
CA PRO A 32 18.54 -7.72 -15.09
C PRO A 32 19.77 -7.21 -15.83
N THR A 33 19.58 -6.49 -16.94
CA THR A 33 20.71 -5.86 -17.62
C THR A 33 21.38 -4.90 -16.64
N LEU A 34 22.70 -4.80 -16.66
CA LEU A 34 23.43 -3.86 -15.81
C LEU A 34 22.83 -2.44 -15.92
N PRO A 35 22.80 -1.66 -14.83
CA PRO A 35 22.36 -0.28 -14.88
C PRO A 35 23.15 0.48 -15.94
N THR A 36 22.44 1.18 -16.83
CA THR A 36 23.11 2.03 -17.83
C THR A 36 23.61 3.34 -17.21
N LYS A 37 23.17 3.66 -16.00
CA LYS A 37 23.63 4.76 -15.14
C LYS A 37 23.91 4.24 -13.73
N ALA A 38 24.92 4.81 -13.07
CA ALA A 38 25.13 4.57 -11.64
C ALA A 38 23.89 5.01 -10.85
N GLN A 39 23.51 4.23 -9.84
CA GLN A 39 22.35 4.53 -9.01
C GLN A 39 22.64 5.70 -8.06
N GLU A 40 21.63 6.54 -7.79
CA GLU A 40 21.73 7.57 -6.76
C GLU A 40 21.37 6.99 -5.40
N ARG A 41 22.39 6.58 -4.65
CA ARG A 41 22.23 5.90 -3.37
C ARG A 41 21.88 6.80 -2.19
N SER A 42 21.91 8.13 -2.33
CA SER A 42 21.61 9.03 -1.20
C SER A 42 20.18 8.91 -0.66
N VAL A 43 19.25 8.37 -1.44
CA VAL A 43 17.85 8.10 -1.04
C VAL A 43 17.65 6.67 -0.52
N ASP A 44 18.67 5.82 -0.58
CA ASP A 44 18.57 4.42 -0.19
C ASP A 44 18.79 4.27 1.32
N PRO A 45 17.91 3.54 2.02
CA PRO A 45 18.19 3.09 3.38
C PRO A 45 19.21 1.95 3.37
N VAL A 46 19.90 1.79 4.50
CA VAL A 46 20.67 0.61 4.83
C VAL A 46 19.97 -0.03 6.01
N VAL A 47 19.43 -1.23 5.79
CA VAL A 47 18.76 -2.04 6.82
C VAL A 47 19.60 -3.29 7.03
N LEU A 48 20.05 -3.50 8.26
CA LEU A 48 20.77 -4.69 8.71
C LEU A 48 19.87 -5.49 9.64
N THR A 49 20.13 -6.79 9.79
CA THR A 49 19.47 -7.58 10.83
C THR A 49 20.39 -7.79 12.03
N GLY A 50 19.84 -8.03 13.22
CA GLY A 50 20.66 -8.33 14.39
C GLY A 50 21.46 -9.63 14.25
N ALA A 51 21.07 -10.56 13.36
CA ALA A 51 21.87 -11.72 12.97
C ALA A 51 23.23 -11.35 12.37
N GLN A 52 23.36 -10.14 11.79
CA GLN A 52 24.64 -9.61 11.29
C GLN A 52 25.56 -9.12 12.43
N PHE A 53 25.08 -9.11 13.68
CA PHE A 53 25.79 -8.72 14.88
C PHE A 53 25.83 -9.89 15.90
N PRO A 54 26.44 -11.03 15.56
CA PRO A 54 26.32 -12.27 16.36
C PRO A 54 26.90 -12.17 17.79
N ALA A 55 27.77 -11.20 18.05
CA ALA A 55 28.30 -10.93 19.39
C ALA A 55 27.33 -10.13 20.28
N TRP A 56 26.30 -9.51 19.68
CA TRP A 56 25.30 -8.67 20.34
C TRP A 56 23.89 -9.26 20.26
N SER A 57 23.62 -10.15 19.30
CA SER A 57 22.32 -10.81 19.16
C SER A 57 22.05 -11.86 20.24
N ALA A 58 20.81 -11.89 20.73
CA ALA A 58 20.26 -12.96 21.55
C ALA A 58 20.10 -14.30 20.77
N GLY A 59 20.21 -14.27 19.44
CA GLY A 59 19.98 -15.40 18.54
C GLY A 59 18.60 -15.36 17.90
N PRO A 60 18.19 -16.44 17.22
CA PRO A 60 16.90 -16.49 16.53
C PRO A 60 15.75 -16.59 17.51
N GLU A 61 14.66 -15.89 17.17
CA GLU A 61 13.35 -16.15 17.75
C GLU A 61 12.90 -17.58 17.41
N VAL A 62 12.36 -18.27 18.42
CA VAL A 62 11.72 -19.57 18.25
C VAL A 62 10.31 -19.47 18.79
N SER A 63 9.33 -19.65 17.91
CA SER A 63 7.91 -19.62 18.27
C SER A 63 7.19 -20.80 17.61
N PHE A 64 6.22 -21.38 18.32
CA PHE A 64 5.39 -22.46 17.81
C PHE A 64 3.92 -22.19 18.13
N ARG A 65 3.04 -22.45 17.15
CA ARG A 65 1.59 -22.51 17.37
C ARG A 65 1.02 -23.73 16.68
N GLU A 66 0.10 -24.40 17.36
CA GLU A 66 -0.64 -25.51 16.77
C GLU A 66 -1.51 -24.99 15.60
N PRO A 67 -1.54 -25.71 14.48
CA PRO A 67 -2.37 -25.31 13.33
C PRO A 67 -3.85 -25.33 13.69
N GLN A 68 -4.60 -24.31 13.26
CA GLN A 68 -6.05 -24.24 13.47
C GLN A 68 -6.78 -24.32 12.14
N ALA A 69 -7.84 -25.13 12.10
CA ALA A 69 -8.70 -25.22 10.92
C ALA A 69 -9.52 -23.93 10.73
N PRO A 70 -9.74 -23.47 9.49
CA PRO A 70 -10.62 -22.34 9.22
C PRO A 70 -12.07 -22.61 9.69
N THR A 71 -12.79 -21.56 10.11
CA THR A 71 -14.22 -21.68 10.48
C THR A 71 -15.13 -21.69 9.25
N ASP A 72 -16.06 -22.66 9.17
CA ASP A 72 -16.90 -22.93 8.00
C ASP A 72 -18.07 -21.92 7.80
N TYR A 73 -18.50 -21.74 6.54
CA TYR A 73 -19.34 -20.65 6.02
C TYR A 73 -20.77 -20.54 6.62
N ASP A 74 -21.30 -21.62 7.19
CA ASP A 74 -22.74 -21.72 7.49
C ASP A 74 -23.23 -20.90 8.70
N VAL A 75 -22.34 -20.16 9.38
CA VAL A 75 -22.69 -19.39 10.58
C VAL A 75 -21.76 -18.19 10.75
N ALA A 76 -21.98 -17.13 9.98
CA ALA A 76 -21.43 -15.78 10.22
C ALA A 76 -21.87 -15.12 11.55
N ASP A 77 -22.42 -15.90 12.49
CA ASP A 77 -22.79 -15.54 13.85
C ASP A 77 -22.87 -16.79 14.78
N VAL A 78 -21.98 -17.80 14.63
CA VAL A 78 -21.91 -18.87 15.67
C VAL A 78 -21.42 -18.33 17.00
N GLN A 79 -20.72 -17.19 17.02
CA GLN A 79 -20.17 -16.64 18.26
C GLN A 79 -21.27 -16.30 19.28
N GLY A 80 -22.48 -15.94 18.84
CA GLY A 80 -23.63 -15.83 19.75
C GLY A 80 -23.98 -17.13 20.48
N LYS A 81 -23.67 -18.30 19.87
CA LYS A 81 -24.00 -19.66 20.35
C LYS A 81 -22.82 -20.44 20.93
N LEU A 82 -21.59 -19.94 20.76
CA LEU A 82 -20.38 -20.57 21.27
C LEU A 82 -20.14 -20.24 22.75
N PRO A 83 -19.52 -21.14 23.53
CA PRO A 83 -18.91 -20.81 24.82
C PRO A 83 -18.01 -19.58 24.70
N SER A 84 -17.88 -18.76 25.75
CA SER A 84 -17.18 -17.46 25.70
C SER A 84 -15.77 -17.55 25.10
N GLN A 85 -15.05 -18.64 25.36
CA GLN A 85 -13.68 -18.88 24.89
C GLN A 85 -13.54 -19.16 23.38
N LEU A 86 -14.64 -19.21 22.62
CA LEU A 86 -14.65 -19.45 21.16
C LEU A 86 -15.31 -18.30 20.39
N ARG A 87 -15.59 -17.17 21.05
CA ARG A 87 -16.10 -15.94 20.41
C ARG A 87 -14.92 -15.11 19.89
N SER A 88 -15.20 -14.08 19.09
CA SER A 88 -14.25 -13.09 18.55
C SER A 88 -13.60 -12.31 19.69
N ASP A 89 -12.73 -12.95 20.42
CA ASP A 89 -11.56 -12.32 20.97
C ASP A 89 -10.48 -12.54 19.93
N CYS A 90 -9.74 -11.50 19.56
CA CYS A 90 -8.49 -11.70 18.84
C CYS A 90 -7.61 -12.61 19.70
N TYR A 91 -7.71 -13.93 19.48
CA TYR A 91 -6.99 -15.02 20.14
C TYR A 91 -7.07 -15.04 21.69
N ASP A 92 -7.56 -16.15 22.25
CA ASP A 92 -7.41 -16.54 23.66
C ASP A 92 -6.20 -17.49 23.78
N PRO A 93 -4.97 -16.99 24.00
CA PRO A 93 -3.84 -17.84 24.38
C PRO A 93 -4.13 -18.46 25.76
N GLY A 94 -4.48 -19.75 25.78
CA GLY A 94 -4.63 -20.48 27.05
C GLY A 94 -5.59 -21.68 27.06
N GLN A 95 -6.30 -21.97 25.97
CA GLN A 95 -7.15 -23.17 25.88
C GLN A 95 -6.46 -24.34 25.14
N ASN A 96 -5.20 -24.20 24.72
CA ASN A 96 -4.38 -25.36 24.34
C ASN A 96 -3.85 -26.02 25.63
N PRO A 97 -3.99 -27.34 25.83
CA PRO A 97 -3.41 -28.06 26.97
C PRO A 97 -1.87 -28.01 27.07
N TYR A 98 -1.18 -27.25 26.21
CA TYR A 98 0.26 -27.00 26.27
C TYR A 98 0.55 -25.51 26.57
N ASP A 99 1.28 -25.34 27.67
CA ASP A 99 1.83 -24.15 28.35
C ASP A 99 1.39 -22.73 27.89
N PRO A 100 0.65 -21.97 28.73
CA PRO A 100 0.39 -20.54 28.55
C PRO A 100 1.64 -19.63 28.57
N GLY A 101 2.84 -20.18 28.83
CA GLY A 101 4.09 -19.45 28.94
C GLY A 101 4.99 -19.41 27.70
N ASP A 102 4.63 -20.06 26.59
CA ASP A 102 5.49 -20.11 25.39
C ASP A 102 5.28 -18.89 24.47
N THR A 103 5.64 -17.72 24.98
CA THR A 103 5.70 -16.45 24.22
C THR A 103 7.11 -16.28 23.68
N GLY A 104 7.51 -17.09 22.69
CA GLY A 104 8.78 -16.91 21.99
C GLY A 104 10.01 -16.87 22.92
N ASP A 105 10.55 -18.03 23.29
CA ASP A 105 11.73 -18.06 24.16
C ASP A 105 13.03 -17.80 23.41
N ALA A 106 13.87 -16.90 23.96
CA ALA A 106 15.28 -16.85 23.61
C ALA A 106 15.96 -18.17 23.99
N LEU A 107 16.92 -18.63 23.19
CA LEU A 107 17.72 -19.80 23.56
C LEU A 107 18.38 -19.57 24.95
N PRO A 108 18.26 -20.52 25.91
CA PRO A 108 18.73 -20.33 27.28
C PRO A 108 20.18 -19.84 27.35
N GLY A 109 20.40 -18.73 28.09
CA GLY A 109 21.72 -18.17 28.35
C GLY A 109 22.23 -17.13 27.35
N ARG A 110 21.42 -16.72 26.37
CA ARG A 110 21.75 -15.61 25.46
C ARG A 110 20.98 -14.35 25.86
N LYS A 111 21.65 -13.19 25.81
CA LYS A 111 21.04 -11.88 26.12
C LYS A 111 21.45 -10.89 25.04
N GLY A 112 20.47 -10.25 24.43
CA GLY A 112 20.70 -9.23 23.42
C GLY A 112 21.38 -7.99 23.99
N ALA A 113 22.10 -7.27 23.14
CA ALA A 113 22.56 -5.93 23.47
C ALA A 113 21.36 -5.01 23.68
N ASP A 114 21.44 -4.12 24.68
CA ASP A 114 20.38 -3.14 24.93
C ASP A 114 20.23 -2.20 23.73
N VAL A 115 19.11 -2.34 23.01
CA VAL A 115 18.84 -1.62 21.75
C VAL A 115 18.85 -0.10 21.96
N LYS A 116 18.50 0.39 23.15
CA LYS A 116 18.49 1.83 23.48
C LYS A 116 19.89 2.42 23.60
N ARG A 117 20.94 1.58 23.64
CA ARG A 117 22.34 1.98 23.72
C ARG A 117 23.10 1.77 22.42
N LEU A 118 22.44 1.28 21.37
CA LEU A 118 23.02 1.20 20.04
C LEU A 118 22.98 2.58 19.37
N LEU A 119 24.13 3.02 18.89
CA LEU A 119 24.32 4.35 18.31
C LEU A 119 24.98 4.24 16.94
N GLY A 120 24.51 5.04 15.98
CA GLY A 120 25.13 5.14 14.66
C GLY A 120 26.19 6.22 14.63
N TYR A 121 27.31 5.96 13.97
CA TYR A 121 28.39 6.92 13.75
C TYR A 121 28.91 6.89 12.32
N ARG A 122 29.46 8.03 11.88
CA ARG A 122 30.32 8.12 10.69
C ARG A 122 31.68 8.70 11.07
N TRP A 123 32.72 8.29 10.35
CA TRP A 123 34.03 8.94 10.39
C TRP A 123 34.04 10.16 9.47
N THR A 124 34.51 11.31 9.94
CA THR A 124 34.58 12.56 9.15
C THR A 124 35.94 12.83 8.53
N GLY A 125 36.95 12.01 8.82
CA GLY A 125 38.36 12.29 8.52
C GLY A 125 39.16 12.70 9.76
N SER A 126 38.50 13.26 10.77
CA SER A 126 39.13 13.73 12.03
C SER A 126 38.50 13.15 13.29
N GLY A 127 37.27 12.66 13.23
CA GLY A 127 36.56 12.11 14.38
C GLY A 127 35.30 11.34 14.00
N PHE A 128 34.76 10.61 14.97
CA PHE A 128 33.44 10.00 14.87
C PHE A 128 32.35 11.02 15.25
N VAL A 129 31.30 11.09 14.44
CA VAL A 129 30.11 11.92 14.70
C VAL A 129 28.87 11.03 14.60
N GLN A 130 27.93 11.20 15.53
CA GLN A 130 26.69 10.42 15.49
C GLN A 130 25.90 10.70 14.22
N ILE A 131 25.20 9.68 13.73
CA ILE A 131 24.23 9.75 12.64
C ILE A 131 22.87 9.23 13.12
N PRO A 132 21.76 9.57 12.47
CA PRO A 132 20.48 8.93 12.74
C PRO A 132 20.61 7.40 12.63
N LEU A 133 20.25 6.69 13.69
CA LEU A 133 20.18 5.24 13.76
C LEU A 133 18.87 4.87 14.42
N GLN A 134 18.21 3.86 13.88
CA GLN A 134 16.98 3.32 14.43
C GLN A 134 17.13 1.81 14.57
N VAL A 135 16.76 1.27 15.73
CA VAL A 135 16.62 -0.17 15.95
C VAL A 135 15.13 -0.45 16.04
N ASP A 136 14.64 -1.35 15.21
CA ASP A 136 13.24 -1.76 15.15
C ASP A 136 13.15 -3.22 15.60
N GLU A 137 12.69 -3.39 16.84
CA GLU A 137 12.50 -4.71 17.45
C GLU A 137 11.38 -5.47 16.72
N ARG A 138 11.56 -6.77 16.47
CA ARG A 138 10.63 -7.61 15.71
C ARG A 138 10.34 -8.93 16.41
N PHE A 139 9.12 -9.41 16.26
CA PHE A 139 8.76 -10.75 16.75
C PHE A 139 7.58 -11.33 15.99
N THR A 140 7.45 -12.64 16.12
CA THR A 140 6.46 -13.46 15.46
C THR A 140 5.11 -13.32 16.15
N ARG A 141 4.11 -12.97 15.35
CA ARG A 141 2.70 -13.01 15.72
C ARG A 141 1.97 -14.05 14.90
N TYR A 142 0.78 -14.42 15.36
CA TYR A 142 -0.10 -15.33 14.66
C TYR A 142 -1.42 -14.62 14.35
N LEU A 143 -1.59 -14.24 13.10
CA LEU A 143 -2.74 -13.52 12.58
C LEU A 143 -3.88 -14.50 12.34
N THR A 144 -5.10 -14.11 12.72
CA THR A 144 -6.30 -14.93 12.49
C THR A 144 -7.50 -14.04 12.24
N ASN A 145 -8.18 -14.28 11.12
CA ASN A 145 -9.36 -13.53 10.72
C ASN A 145 -10.65 -14.36 10.89
N ASN A 146 -10.69 -15.26 11.89
CA ASN A 146 -11.83 -16.14 12.18
C ASN A 146 -13.17 -15.42 12.46
N THR A 147 -13.15 -14.10 12.55
CA THR A 147 -14.32 -13.26 12.81
C THR A 147 -14.94 -12.73 11.51
N SER A 148 -14.24 -12.89 10.37
CA SER A 148 -14.76 -12.60 9.04
C SER A 148 -15.62 -13.75 8.52
N GLY A 149 -16.71 -13.42 7.81
CA GLY A 149 -17.47 -14.38 6.99
C GLY A 149 -16.68 -14.96 5.82
N PHE A 150 -15.44 -14.51 5.60
CA PHE A 150 -14.51 -15.00 4.59
C PHE A 150 -13.29 -15.72 5.21
N ALA A 151 -13.34 -16.03 6.52
CA ALA A 151 -12.27 -16.66 7.28
C ALA A 151 -11.82 -18.03 6.76
N PHE A 152 -12.66 -18.70 5.95
CA PHE A 152 -12.38 -20.03 5.45
C PHE A 152 -11.13 -20.11 4.57
N TYR A 153 -10.70 -18.99 3.98
CA TYR A 153 -9.45 -18.90 3.23
C TYR A 153 -8.22 -18.65 4.11
N SER A 154 -8.36 -17.93 5.23
CA SER A 154 -7.24 -17.31 5.96
C SER A 154 -6.66 -18.10 7.14
N GLY A 155 -7.36 -19.09 7.71
CA GLY A 155 -6.81 -19.90 8.81
C GLY A 155 -6.07 -19.10 9.91
N VAL A 156 -4.87 -19.56 10.27
CA VAL A 156 -3.96 -18.86 11.19
C VAL A 156 -2.58 -18.76 10.55
N ASP A 157 -2.09 -17.52 10.41
CA ASP A 157 -0.83 -17.24 9.73
C ASP A 157 0.22 -16.77 10.70
N GLN A 158 1.39 -17.39 10.64
CA GLN A 158 2.58 -16.88 11.29
C GLN A 158 3.10 -15.66 10.51
N TYR A 159 3.34 -14.55 11.19
CA TYR A 159 3.83 -13.31 10.59
C TYR A 159 4.77 -12.58 11.55
N THR A 160 6.03 -12.39 11.14
CA THR A 160 7.02 -11.63 11.92
C THR A 160 6.87 -10.12 11.65
N THR A 161 6.40 -9.40 12.66
CA THR A 161 6.12 -7.96 12.61
C THR A 161 6.93 -7.22 13.68
N TYR A 162 6.67 -5.93 13.88
CA TYR A 162 7.41 -5.05 14.78
C TYR A 162 6.79 -5.01 16.18
N ALA A 163 7.63 -4.74 17.18
CA ALA A 163 7.21 -4.14 18.43
C ALA A 163 6.80 -2.68 18.17
N PHE A 164 5.50 -2.43 18.09
CA PHE A 164 4.94 -1.13 17.71
C PHE A 164 4.90 -0.14 18.88
N ASP A 165 4.92 1.17 18.56
CA ASP A 165 4.65 2.24 19.52
C ASP A 165 3.17 2.33 19.88
N ARG A 166 2.30 1.85 18.97
CA ARG A 166 0.87 1.67 19.18
C ARG A 166 0.37 0.50 18.35
N GLU A 167 -0.48 -0.34 18.97
CA GLU A 167 -1.14 -1.46 18.30
C GLU A 167 -2.63 -1.17 18.10
N GLY A 168 -3.00 -0.80 16.86
CA GLY A 168 -4.37 -0.38 16.53
C GLY A 168 -5.41 -1.47 16.76
N TYR A 169 -5.05 -2.73 16.48
CA TYR A 169 -5.93 -3.88 16.62
C TYR A 169 -6.34 -4.21 18.07
N ARG A 170 -5.69 -3.62 19.08
CA ARG A 170 -6.07 -3.78 20.49
C ARG A 170 -7.28 -2.94 20.89
N PHE A 171 -7.56 -1.87 20.17
CA PHE A 171 -8.62 -0.91 20.47
C PHE A 171 -9.95 -1.38 19.88
N THR A 172 -10.67 -2.23 20.61
CA THR A 172 -11.96 -2.83 20.19
C THR A 172 -13.13 -2.48 21.11
N ASP A 173 -12.85 -2.01 22.33
CA ASP A 173 -13.84 -1.64 23.35
C ASP A 173 -14.14 -0.14 23.31
N ASN A 174 -15.35 0.27 23.72
CA ASN A 174 -15.68 1.68 23.94
C ASN A 174 -15.42 2.11 25.38
N ASP A 175 -15.06 3.38 25.57
CA ASP A 175 -15.11 3.99 26.90
C ASP A 175 -16.57 4.02 27.42
N PRO A 176 -16.85 3.48 28.62
CA PRO A 176 -18.20 3.52 29.20
C PRO A 176 -18.76 4.95 29.40
N ALA A 177 -17.89 5.95 29.56
CA ALA A 177 -18.27 7.36 29.69
C ALA A 177 -18.38 8.07 28.33
N ASN A 178 -17.77 7.53 27.27
CA ASN A 178 -17.82 8.08 25.93
C ASN A 178 -17.88 6.94 24.88
N PRO A 179 -19.07 6.59 24.35
CA PRO A 179 -19.20 5.50 23.40
C PRO A 179 -18.48 5.75 22.07
N CYS A 180 -18.02 6.97 21.78
CA CYS A 180 -17.21 7.23 20.59
C CYS A 180 -15.74 6.86 20.79
N GLN A 181 -15.25 6.84 22.04
CA GLN A 181 -13.83 6.72 22.31
C GLN A 181 -13.38 5.26 22.30
N PRO A 182 -12.42 4.89 21.43
CA PRO A 182 -11.78 3.57 21.46
C PRO A 182 -10.89 3.43 22.69
N ILE A 183 -11.00 2.29 23.37
CA ILE A 183 -10.07 1.85 24.42
C ILE A 183 -9.58 0.43 24.11
N ALA A 184 -8.35 0.12 24.52
CA ALA A 184 -7.79 -1.22 24.37
C ALA A 184 -8.65 -2.23 25.12
N ARG A 185 -8.97 -3.40 24.53
CA ARG A 185 -9.70 -4.47 25.20
C ARG A 185 -9.00 -4.96 26.46
N LYS A 186 -9.76 -5.55 27.39
CA LYS A 186 -9.15 -6.30 28.49
C LYS A 186 -8.50 -7.55 27.92
N ASP A 187 -7.24 -7.77 28.27
CA ASP A 187 -6.46 -8.91 27.80
C ASP A 187 -6.32 -9.95 28.93
N PRO A 188 -6.98 -11.12 28.82
CA PRO A 188 -6.90 -12.18 29.83
C PRO A 188 -5.47 -12.67 30.10
N HIS A 189 -4.59 -12.63 29.10
CA HIS A 189 -3.19 -13.02 29.24
C HIS A 189 -2.45 -12.14 30.24
N TYR A 190 -2.86 -10.87 30.32
CA TYR A 190 -2.33 -9.89 31.28
C TYR A 190 -3.27 -9.68 32.47
N GLY A 191 -3.98 -10.74 32.90
CA GLY A 191 -4.87 -10.69 34.07
C GLY A 191 -6.05 -9.73 33.91
N GLY A 192 -6.48 -9.47 32.67
CA GLY A 192 -7.55 -8.52 32.35
C GLY A 192 -7.10 -7.06 32.26
N ALA A 193 -5.78 -6.79 32.24
CA ALA A 193 -5.24 -5.47 31.99
C ALA A 193 -5.56 -4.99 30.55
N ARG A 194 -5.71 -3.67 30.37
CA ARG A 194 -5.87 -3.05 29.06
C ARG A 194 -4.51 -2.60 28.55
N ILE A 195 -3.80 -3.50 27.85
CA ILE A 195 -2.50 -3.18 27.25
C ILE A 195 -2.68 -2.56 25.86
N THR A 196 -1.83 -1.59 25.52
CA THR A 196 -1.92 -0.83 24.25
C THR A 196 -0.84 -1.22 23.25
N THR A 197 0.19 -1.93 23.71
CA THR A 197 1.32 -2.47 22.93
C THR A 197 1.89 -3.69 23.66
N GLU A 198 2.62 -4.50 22.92
CA GLU A 198 3.38 -5.63 23.43
C GLU A 198 4.87 -5.41 23.14
N PRO A 199 5.75 -5.49 24.17
CA PRO A 199 7.18 -5.41 23.96
C PRO A 199 7.69 -6.68 23.26
N ASP A 200 8.89 -6.60 22.71
CA ASP A 200 9.59 -7.79 22.21
C ASP A 200 9.71 -8.85 23.33
N PRO A 201 9.29 -10.11 23.09
CA PRO A 201 9.48 -11.19 24.06
C PRO A 201 10.96 -11.52 24.31
N ILE A 202 11.86 -11.23 23.37
CA ILE A 202 13.30 -11.46 23.48
C ILE A 202 13.99 -10.16 23.90
N PRO A 203 14.54 -10.06 25.12
CA PRO A 203 15.08 -8.79 25.60
C PRO A 203 16.37 -8.36 24.88
N GLY A 204 16.31 -7.19 24.24
CA GLY A 204 17.43 -6.59 23.52
C GLY A 204 17.63 -7.20 22.13
N LEU A 205 18.68 -6.77 21.44
CA LEU A 205 18.90 -7.14 20.04
C LEU A 205 18.87 -8.65 19.82
N ASP A 206 18.04 -9.13 18.91
CA ASP A 206 17.95 -10.53 18.48
C ASP A 206 18.22 -10.69 16.97
N ASP A 207 18.05 -11.88 16.38
CA ASP A 207 18.40 -12.10 14.98
C ASP A 207 17.42 -11.45 13.97
N ASN A 208 16.15 -11.28 14.34
CA ASN A 208 15.10 -10.81 13.43
C ASN A 208 14.98 -9.27 13.45
N ASP A 209 15.51 -8.62 14.50
CA ASP A 209 15.53 -7.18 14.68
C ASP A 209 16.21 -6.44 13.53
N GLU A 210 15.72 -5.25 13.20
CA GLU A 210 16.26 -4.41 12.15
C GLU A 210 17.04 -3.21 12.69
N ILE A 211 18.24 -2.97 12.15
CA ILE A 211 19.05 -1.78 12.41
C ILE A 211 19.12 -0.94 11.13
N ALA A 212 18.53 0.25 11.16
CA ALA A 212 18.36 1.11 10.00
C ALA A 212 19.11 2.46 10.13
N PHE A 213 19.70 2.91 9.02
CA PHE A 213 20.23 4.27 8.82
C PHE A 213 20.24 4.61 7.31
N MET A 214 20.45 5.87 6.93
CA MET A 214 20.47 6.25 5.50
C MET A 214 21.88 6.17 4.90
N TYR A 215 22.00 5.68 3.66
CA TYR A 215 23.30 5.61 2.97
C TYR A 215 23.99 6.98 2.86
N ARG A 216 23.21 8.07 2.76
CA ARG A 216 23.74 9.44 2.72
C ARG A 216 24.59 9.80 3.94
N ASP A 217 24.29 9.23 5.10
CA ASP A 217 24.94 9.55 6.37
C ASP A 217 26.27 8.84 6.58
N THR A 218 26.60 7.87 5.73
CA THR A 218 27.86 7.14 5.81
C THR A 218 29.07 8.05 5.55
N GLY A 219 30.28 7.56 5.79
CA GLY A 219 31.54 8.29 5.65
C GLY A 219 32.64 7.49 4.95
N PRO A 220 33.85 8.06 4.83
CA PRO A 220 35.06 7.30 4.56
C PRO A 220 35.34 6.27 5.67
N LYS A 221 36.20 5.30 5.40
CA LYS A 221 36.71 4.35 6.40
C LYS A 221 37.52 5.08 7.48
N ALA A 222 37.29 4.75 8.74
CA ALA A 222 38.15 5.15 9.85
C ALA A 222 39.51 4.43 9.77
N PRO A 223 40.63 5.12 10.05
CA PRO A 223 41.93 4.46 10.16
C PRO A 223 41.95 3.38 11.25
N LEU A 224 42.76 2.34 11.03
CA LEU A 224 42.93 1.26 12.01
C LEU A 224 43.48 1.81 13.33
N GLY A 225 42.91 1.37 14.46
CA GLY A 225 43.39 1.72 15.80
C GLY A 225 42.97 3.10 16.31
N VAL A 226 42.09 3.81 15.60
CA VAL A 226 41.49 5.05 16.11
C VAL A 226 40.64 4.75 17.34
N SER A 227 40.81 5.56 18.40
CA SER A 227 40.01 5.45 19.62
C SER A 227 38.52 5.67 19.35
N LEU A 228 37.68 4.80 19.93
CA LEU A 228 36.24 5.00 19.95
C LEU A 228 35.88 6.26 20.77
N PRO A 229 34.70 6.87 20.51
CA PRO A 229 34.19 7.95 21.35
C PRO A 229 34.15 7.57 22.83
N ALA A 230 34.38 8.55 23.71
CA ALA A 230 34.35 8.32 25.15
C ALA A 230 33.02 7.69 25.59
N GLY A 231 33.09 6.66 26.43
CA GLY A 231 31.92 5.95 26.95
C GLY A 231 31.35 4.86 26.04
N ILE A 232 31.87 4.69 24.81
CA ILE A 232 31.57 3.53 23.96
C ILE A 232 32.33 2.30 24.47
N LYS A 233 31.66 1.14 24.50
CA LYS A 233 32.22 -0.13 25.00
C LYS A 233 32.67 -1.07 23.90
N ALA A 234 31.97 -1.07 22.78
CA ALA A 234 32.28 -1.88 21.61
C ALA A 234 31.71 -1.20 20.36
N GLY A 235 32.25 -1.55 19.20
CA GLY A 235 31.77 -1.05 17.92
C GLY A 235 31.87 -2.10 16.83
N ASN A 236 31.06 -1.93 15.80
CA ASN A 236 31.10 -2.69 14.57
C ASN A 236 31.23 -1.71 13.40
N GLU A 237 32.19 -1.96 12.52
CA GLU A 237 32.29 -1.34 11.21
C GLU A 237 31.29 -1.99 10.26
N VAL A 238 30.55 -1.16 9.52
CA VAL A 238 29.65 -1.60 8.44
C VAL A 238 30.21 -1.08 7.13
N ALA A 239 30.81 -1.96 6.34
CA ALA A 239 31.23 -1.66 4.97
C ALA A 239 30.04 -1.82 4.03
N ILE A 240 29.78 -0.81 3.20
CA ILE A 240 28.58 -0.73 2.37
C ILE A 240 29.01 -0.54 0.91
N ALA A 241 28.85 -1.59 0.11
CA ALA A 241 29.20 -1.62 -1.30
C ALA A 241 27.96 -1.40 -2.19
N ASP A 242 28.15 -0.63 -3.26
CA ASP A 242 27.15 -0.41 -4.30
C ASP A 242 27.43 -1.33 -5.50
N PRO A 243 26.60 -2.37 -5.77
CA PRO A 243 26.80 -3.25 -6.91
C PRO A 243 26.73 -2.54 -8.27
N SER A 244 26.03 -1.40 -8.36
CA SER A 244 25.96 -0.59 -9.59
C SER A 244 27.24 0.24 -9.81
N ASN A 245 28.07 0.40 -8.78
CA ASN A 245 29.35 1.08 -8.82
C ASN A 245 30.37 0.42 -7.88
N PRO A 246 31.00 -0.71 -8.30
CA PRO A 246 31.82 -1.54 -7.43
C PRO A 246 33.10 -0.85 -6.91
N ARG A 247 33.42 0.36 -7.40
CA ARG A 247 34.54 1.18 -6.90
C ARG A 247 34.17 2.03 -5.69
N ARG A 248 32.89 2.10 -5.31
CA ARG A 248 32.40 2.95 -4.24
C ARG A 248 31.98 2.09 -3.05
N VAL A 249 32.79 2.13 -1.99
CA VAL A 249 32.45 1.58 -0.67
C VAL A 249 32.39 2.73 0.32
N ARG A 250 31.31 2.81 1.10
CA ARG A 250 31.18 3.75 2.22
C ARG A 250 31.08 2.99 3.53
N TYR A 251 31.28 3.69 4.63
CA TYR A 251 31.37 3.09 5.96
C TYR A 251 30.44 3.79 6.93
N ALA A 252 29.75 3.01 7.74
CA ALA A 252 29.08 3.45 8.97
C ALA A 252 29.59 2.60 10.13
N TYR A 253 29.28 3.02 11.33
CA TYR A 253 29.70 2.36 12.55
C TYR A 253 28.52 2.23 13.49
N VAL A 254 28.17 1.01 13.88
CA VAL A 254 27.18 0.77 14.93
C VAL A 254 27.94 0.53 16.22
N MET A 255 27.70 1.34 17.24
CA MET A 255 28.48 1.35 18.48
C MET A 255 27.57 1.14 19.69
N LEU A 256 28.03 0.32 20.64
CA LEU A 256 27.33 0.06 21.89
C LEU A 256 27.87 0.99 22.98
N ALA A 257 27.05 1.93 23.43
CA ALA A 257 27.36 2.78 24.56
C ALA A 257 27.38 1.97 25.87
N GLY A 258 28.19 2.40 26.85
CA GLY A 258 28.06 1.93 28.23
C GLY A 258 26.82 2.50 28.91
N ALA A 259 26.47 2.00 30.11
CA ALA A 259 25.31 2.49 30.85
C ALA A 259 25.35 4.00 31.18
N ALA A 260 26.55 4.54 31.41
CA ALA A 260 26.81 5.97 31.56
C ALA A 260 27.48 6.60 30.31
N GLY A 261 27.30 5.95 29.16
CA GLY A 261 27.87 6.38 27.89
C GLY A 261 27.05 7.49 27.23
N PRO A 262 27.44 7.89 26.00
CA PRO A 262 26.69 8.87 25.22
C PRO A 262 25.26 8.38 24.97
N GLN A 263 24.32 9.32 24.91
CA GLN A 263 22.93 9.08 24.53
C GLN A 263 22.75 9.25 23.01
N PRO A 264 21.67 8.71 22.42
CA PRO A 264 21.30 9.01 21.04
C PRO A 264 21.18 10.52 20.81
N ALA A 265 21.87 11.03 19.78
CA ALA A 265 21.77 12.42 19.36
C ALA A 265 20.51 12.68 18.51
N PHE A 266 19.87 11.61 18.03
CA PHE A 266 18.70 11.67 17.15
C PHE A 266 17.55 10.85 17.70
N ASP A 267 16.35 11.40 17.60
CA ASP A 267 15.07 10.77 17.93
C ASP A 267 13.97 11.25 16.95
N THR A 268 12.71 10.97 17.25
CA THR A 268 11.57 11.37 16.40
C THR A 268 11.37 12.89 16.31
N SER A 269 11.97 13.69 17.20
CA SER A 269 11.83 15.16 17.19
C SER A 269 12.79 15.85 16.21
N ASN A 270 13.93 15.23 15.92
CA ASN A 270 14.99 15.80 15.08
C ASN A 270 15.50 14.87 13.97
N GLY A 271 14.84 13.73 13.76
CA GLY A 271 15.07 12.79 12.66
C GLY A 271 14.48 13.21 11.32
N TYR A 272 14.39 12.24 10.40
CA TYR A 272 13.94 12.47 9.02
C TYR A 272 12.43 12.44 8.81
N VAL A 273 11.69 11.77 9.70
CA VAL A 273 10.28 11.47 9.47
C VAL A 273 9.49 11.82 10.71
N ARG A 274 8.37 12.51 10.50
CA ARG A 274 7.38 12.83 11.52
C ARG A 274 6.08 12.15 11.17
N TYR A 275 5.55 11.39 12.12
CA TYR A 275 4.22 10.84 12.03
C TYR A 275 3.27 11.65 12.92
N GLU A 276 2.26 12.22 12.29
CA GLU A 276 1.36 13.23 12.87
C GLU A 276 -0.09 12.76 12.68
N PRO A 277 -0.61 11.89 13.58
CA PRO A 277 -2.02 11.51 13.56
C PRO A 277 -2.92 12.72 13.80
N ASP A 278 -4.09 12.76 13.16
CA ASP A 278 -5.08 13.78 13.47
C ASP A 278 -5.62 13.60 14.90
N ALA A 279 -6.19 14.65 15.48
CA ALA A 279 -6.69 14.64 16.86
C ALA A 279 -7.74 13.54 17.12
N ASN A 280 -8.57 13.23 16.12
CA ASN A 280 -9.62 12.20 16.16
C ASN A 280 -9.17 10.85 15.58
N ALA A 281 -8.01 10.75 14.94
CA ALA A 281 -7.55 9.56 14.22
C ALA A 281 -7.60 8.28 15.06
N ARG A 282 -7.26 8.40 16.34
CA ARG A 282 -7.17 7.27 17.29
C ARG A 282 -8.28 7.26 18.34
N ASN A 283 -9.04 8.34 18.44
CA ASN A 283 -9.92 8.64 19.58
C ASN A 283 -11.40 8.61 19.22
N VAL A 284 -11.75 8.27 17.98
CA VAL A 284 -13.13 8.13 17.52
C VAL A 284 -13.28 6.82 16.75
N PHE A 285 -14.19 5.95 17.20
CA PHE A 285 -14.69 4.86 16.38
C PHE A 285 -15.69 5.39 15.37
N VAL A 286 -15.41 5.18 14.09
CA VAL A 286 -16.32 5.48 13.00
C VAL A 286 -16.87 4.20 12.39
N TYR A 287 -18.01 4.32 11.72
CA TYR A 287 -18.51 3.25 10.85
C TYR A 287 -17.42 2.89 9.85
N SER A 288 -17.11 1.60 9.76
CA SER A 288 -16.11 1.09 8.83
C SER A 288 -16.47 -0.34 8.52
N GLN A 289 -17.05 -0.57 7.35
CA GLN A 289 -17.56 -1.87 6.92
C GLN A 289 -17.47 -1.94 5.40
N SER A 290 -17.05 -3.09 4.90
CA SER A 290 -17.08 -3.40 3.47
C SER A 290 -18.51 -3.39 2.91
N SER A 291 -18.65 -3.15 1.61
CA SER A 291 -19.92 -3.36 0.91
C SER A 291 -20.46 -4.80 1.02
N TYR A 292 -19.61 -5.76 1.42
CA TYR A 292 -19.97 -7.12 1.82
C TYR A 292 -20.21 -7.24 3.32
N GLY A 293 -21.43 -7.64 3.70
CA GLY A 293 -21.79 -7.87 5.09
C GLY A 293 -20.94 -8.98 5.72
N GLY A 294 -20.20 -8.65 6.79
CA GLY A 294 -19.43 -9.61 7.58
C GLY A 294 -17.98 -9.83 7.11
N TYR A 295 -17.48 -9.07 6.14
CA TYR A 295 -16.06 -9.11 5.78
C TYR A 295 -15.19 -8.41 6.82
N GLY A 296 -13.95 -8.90 6.96
CA GLY A 296 -12.95 -8.32 7.86
C GLY A 296 -13.12 -8.62 9.35
N ALA A 297 -12.05 -8.36 10.11
CA ALA A 297 -11.94 -8.82 11.50
C ALA A 297 -12.63 -7.92 12.53
N ALA A 298 -13.23 -6.79 12.12
CA ALA A 298 -13.60 -5.76 13.09
C ALA A 298 -14.74 -6.14 14.02
N PRO A 299 -14.63 -5.74 15.29
CA PRO A 299 -15.73 -5.87 16.24
C PRO A 299 -16.91 -4.98 15.83
N LYS A 300 -18.11 -5.41 16.22
CA LYS A 300 -19.33 -4.62 16.11
C LYS A 300 -19.61 -3.88 17.42
N GLY A 301 -20.14 -2.66 17.33
CA GLY A 301 -20.84 -1.98 18.42
C GLY A 301 -21.20 -0.52 18.09
N PRO A 302 -21.50 0.33 19.09
CA PRO A 302 -21.72 1.77 18.88
C PRO A 302 -20.57 2.47 18.14
N TYR A 303 -20.90 3.40 17.26
CA TYR A 303 -19.96 4.17 16.46
C TYR A 303 -20.43 5.61 16.30
N CYS A 304 -19.54 6.45 15.76
CA CYS A 304 -19.75 7.89 15.67
C CYS A 304 -19.43 8.42 14.28
N ASN A 305 -19.87 9.64 13.99
CA ASN A 305 -19.42 10.39 12.84
C ASN A 305 -17.97 10.86 13.07
N PRO A 306 -17.23 11.25 12.02
CA PRO A 306 -15.84 11.69 12.15
C PRO A 306 -15.62 12.87 13.12
N ASP A 307 -16.65 13.70 13.35
CA ASP A 307 -16.65 14.81 14.30
C ASP A 307 -16.80 14.38 15.78
N GLY A 308 -16.96 13.06 16.04
CA GLY A 308 -17.13 12.50 17.37
C GLY A 308 -18.57 12.48 17.88
N THR A 309 -19.57 12.79 17.04
CA THR A 309 -20.98 12.67 17.42
C THR A 309 -21.51 11.24 17.24
N PRO A 310 -22.27 10.66 18.19
CA PRO A 310 -22.87 9.33 18.02
C PRO A 310 -23.74 9.22 16.77
N SER A 311 -23.70 8.07 16.10
CA SER A 311 -24.44 7.83 14.86
C SER A 311 -25.17 6.49 14.88
N THR A 312 -26.31 6.44 14.19
CA THR A 312 -27.15 5.24 14.03
C THR A 312 -27.58 4.99 12.58
N ALA A 313 -26.97 5.70 11.62
CA ALA A 313 -27.27 5.60 10.18
C ALA A 313 -27.22 4.16 9.61
N HIS A 314 -26.44 3.28 10.23
CA HIS A 314 -26.23 1.87 9.88
C HIS A 314 -26.70 0.95 11.04
N GLY A 315 -27.69 1.40 11.82
CA GLY A 315 -28.18 0.72 13.02
C GLY A 315 -27.46 1.16 14.29
N ALA A 316 -27.93 0.70 15.44
CA ALA A 316 -27.33 1.06 16.74
C ALA A 316 -25.95 0.42 16.99
N VAL A 317 -25.61 -0.61 16.22
CA VAL A 317 -24.39 -1.40 16.30
C VAL A 317 -23.94 -1.75 14.89
N ALA A 318 -22.70 -1.43 14.56
CA ALA A 318 -22.10 -1.75 13.25
C ALA A 318 -20.62 -2.09 13.41
N GLN A 319 -20.00 -2.65 12.36
CA GLN A 319 -18.54 -2.75 12.32
C GLN A 319 -17.94 -1.34 12.34
N ARG A 320 -16.91 -1.16 13.16
CA ARG A 320 -16.33 0.14 13.44
C ARG A 320 -14.84 0.01 13.70
N ARG A 321 -14.10 1.06 13.36
CA ARG A 321 -12.65 1.16 13.57
C ARG A 321 -12.26 2.61 13.85
N PRO A 322 -11.07 2.86 14.43
CA PRO A 322 -10.54 4.21 14.50
C PRO A 322 -10.42 4.82 13.10
N LEU A 323 -10.43 6.14 12.99
CA LEU A 323 -10.31 6.83 11.69
C LEU A 323 -8.97 6.55 10.99
N ASP A 324 -7.89 6.35 11.76
CA ASP A 324 -6.54 6.07 11.26
C ASP A 324 -5.98 7.12 10.28
N THR A 325 -6.47 8.36 10.38
CA THR A 325 -6.00 9.49 9.56
C THR A 325 -4.70 10.09 10.11
N ALA A 326 -3.78 10.46 9.22
CA ALA A 326 -2.49 10.99 9.64
C ALA A 326 -1.76 11.75 8.52
N TRP A 327 -0.79 12.56 8.92
CA TRP A 327 0.27 13.05 8.05
C TRP A 327 1.58 12.31 8.34
N ILE A 328 2.29 11.93 7.28
CA ILE A 328 3.72 11.66 7.34
C ILE A 328 4.42 12.88 6.74
N ARG A 329 5.40 13.44 7.44
CA ARG A 329 6.20 14.57 6.95
C ARG A 329 7.69 14.26 6.99
N THR A 330 8.37 14.63 5.92
CA THR A 330 9.82 14.55 5.79
C THR A 330 10.34 15.86 5.20
N PRO A 331 11.65 16.15 5.22
CA PRO A 331 12.19 17.29 4.50
C PRO A 331 11.81 17.34 3.00
N ARG A 332 11.52 16.19 2.37
CA ARG A 332 11.22 16.06 0.94
C ARG A 332 9.73 16.09 0.64
N TYR A 333 8.89 15.44 1.45
CA TYR A 333 7.48 15.28 1.12
C TYR A 333 6.59 15.24 2.36
N ALA A 334 5.32 15.62 2.16
CA ALA A 334 4.23 15.34 3.08
C ALA A 334 3.26 14.37 2.40
N PHE A 335 2.87 13.34 3.11
CA PHE A 335 2.00 12.26 2.64
C PHE A 335 0.77 12.16 3.55
N ARG A 336 -0.43 12.08 2.96
CA ARG A 336 -1.70 12.08 3.69
C ARG A 336 -2.36 10.71 3.69
N TYR A 337 -2.77 10.27 4.87
CA TYR A 337 -3.76 9.22 5.08
C TYR A 337 -5.10 9.82 5.48
N ASP A 338 -6.15 9.60 4.68
CA ASP A 338 -7.54 9.87 5.03
C ASP A 338 -8.29 8.60 5.47
N GLY A 339 -7.59 7.48 5.51
CA GLY A 339 -8.04 6.21 6.05
C GLY A 339 -6.89 5.20 5.98
N ARG A 340 -7.12 3.97 6.44
CA ARG A 340 -6.02 3.00 6.56
C ARG A 340 -5.50 2.43 5.23
N TRP A 341 -6.32 2.49 4.19
CA TRP A 341 -5.95 2.22 2.80
C TRP A 341 -6.09 3.46 1.89
N LEU A 342 -6.72 4.52 2.38
CA LEU A 342 -6.99 5.74 1.62
C LEU A 342 -5.85 6.75 1.75
N MET A 343 -5.08 6.89 0.67
CA MET A 343 -3.92 7.76 0.55
C MET A 343 -4.20 8.82 -0.51
N SER A 344 -4.47 10.04 -0.07
CA SER A 344 -5.09 11.08 -0.91
C SER A 344 -4.14 12.18 -1.33
N GLN A 345 -3.01 12.36 -0.64
CA GLN A 345 -2.11 13.48 -0.96
C GLN A 345 -0.63 13.13 -0.87
N ILE A 346 0.13 13.67 -1.82
CA ILE A 346 1.58 13.79 -1.79
C ILE A 346 1.93 15.22 -2.17
N ARG A 347 2.52 15.94 -1.22
CA ARG A 347 3.05 17.30 -1.43
C ARG A 347 4.55 17.25 -1.38
N VAL A 348 5.21 17.82 -2.38
CA VAL A 348 6.67 17.69 -2.52
C VAL A 348 7.35 19.03 -2.29
N SER A 349 8.46 19.03 -1.55
CA SER A 349 9.37 20.18 -1.49
C SER A 349 10.13 20.27 -2.81
N ASN A 350 10.14 21.45 -3.43
CA ASN A 350 10.91 21.70 -4.64
C ASN A 350 12.37 22.10 -4.35
N ASP A 351 12.73 22.30 -3.09
CA ASP A 351 14.12 22.53 -2.71
C ASP A 351 14.94 21.24 -2.89
N ALA A 352 16.10 21.32 -3.56
CA ALA A 352 16.91 20.13 -3.84
C ALA A 352 17.44 19.45 -2.57
N ALA A 353 17.63 20.18 -1.47
CA ALA A 353 18.02 19.63 -0.17
C ALA A 353 16.81 19.23 0.70
N GLY A 354 15.60 19.67 0.37
CA GLY A 354 14.40 19.43 1.16
C GLY A 354 14.39 20.31 2.42
N ASP A 355 13.33 21.07 2.59
CA ASP A 355 13.25 22.17 3.56
C ASP A 355 11.96 22.16 4.40
N TRP A 356 11.16 21.08 4.32
CA TRP A 356 9.85 20.95 4.95
C TRP A 356 8.78 21.92 4.42
N ASN A 357 9.07 22.68 3.36
CA ASN A 357 8.10 23.51 2.67
C ASN A 357 7.64 22.78 1.41
N TYR A 358 6.35 22.48 1.33
CA TYR A 358 5.80 21.66 0.25
C TYR A 358 5.00 22.51 -0.73
N GLY A 359 5.02 22.09 -1.99
CA GLY A 359 4.12 22.58 -3.03
C GLY A 359 2.67 22.09 -2.85
N PRO A 360 1.82 22.29 -3.87
CA PRO A 360 0.49 21.70 -3.91
C PRO A 360 0.56 20.16 -3.95
N ASP A 361 -0.58 19.54 -3.73
CA ASP A 361 -0.74 18.10 -3.88
C ASP A 361 -0.63 17.67 -5.35
N VAL A 362 0.08 16.56 -5.58
CA VAL A 362 0.38 16.05 -6.92
C VAL A 362 -0.39 14.78 -7.27
N ILE A 363 -1.02 14.10 -6.31
CA ILE A 363 -1.85 12.91 -6.56
C ILE A 363 -3.31 13.20 -6.28
N ASP A 364 -4.23 12.58 -7.02
CA ASP A 364 -5.63 12.49 -6.57
C ASP A 364 -5.72 11.42 -5.49
N ARG A 365 -5.13 10.24 -5.77
CA ARG A 365 -5.01 9.15 -4.79
C ARG A 365 -4.10 8.02 -5.25
N TRP A 366 -3.64 7.22 -4.30
CA TRP A 366 -3.25 5.84 -4.58
C TRP A 366 -4.51 4.96 -4.57
N LYS A 367 -4.74 4.23 -5.66
CA LYS A 367 -5.90 3.38 -5.84
C LYS A 367 -5.53 1.93 -5.74
N ALA A 368 -6.41 1.14 -5.14
CA ALA A 368 -6.29 -0.30 -5.24
C ALA A 368 -7.64 -1.00 -5.26
N ARG A 369 -7.78 -1.90 -6.22
CA ARG A 369 -9.08 -2.34 -6.72
C ARG A 369 -9.06 -3.80 -7.11
N ALA A 370 -10.23 -4.43 -7.10
CA ALA A 370 -10.41 -5.79 -7.61
C ALA A 370 -11.62 -5.87 -8.55
N PHE A 371 -11.60 -6.87 -9.44
CA PHE A 371 -12.68 -7.27 -10.35
C PHE A 371 -12.97 -6.32 -11.51
N GLN A 372 -13.17 -5.03 -11.23
CA GLN A 372 -13.67 -4.06 -12.19
C GLN A 372 -12.83 -2.78 -12.18
N GLN A 373 -12.59 -2.21 -13.36
CA GLN A 373 -11.90 -0.92 -13.49
C GLN A 373 -12.83 0.28 -13.40
N ASP A 374 -14.13 0.08 -13.63
CA ASP A 374 -15.16 1.12 -13.47
C ASP A 374 -16.39 0.53 -12.75
N PRO A 375 -17.12 1.31 -11.93
CA PRO A 375 -18.24 0.78 -11.15
C PRO A 375 -19.48 0.38 -11.96
N SER A 376 -19.50 0.61 -13.27
CA SER A 376 -20.60 0.24 -14.17
C SER A 376 -20.36 -1.07 -14.93
N SER A 377 -19.15 -1.61 -14.84
CA SER A 377 -18.80 -2.91 -15.43
C SER A 377 -19.60 -4.05 -14.77
N ASN A 378 -19.77 -5.16 -15.51
CA ASN A 378 -20.46 -6.36 -15.05
C ASN A 378 -19.49 -7.56 -14.99
N THR A 379 -19.27 -8.10 -13.78
CA THR A 379 -18.41 -9.27 -13.53
C THR A 379 -19.17 -10.48 -12.99
N PRO A 380 -18.63 -11.70 -13.16
CA PRO A 380 -19.31 -12.95 -12.81
C PRO A 380 -19.32 -13.34 -11.33
N CYS A 381 -18.61 -12.63 -10.44
CA CYS A 381 -18.42 -13.07 -9.05
C CYS A 381 -18.84 -12.03 -8.00
N CYS A 382 -18.23 -10.84 -8.00
CA CYS A 382 -18.17 -10.00 -6.80
C CYS A 382 -18.13 -8.47 -7.09
N GLY A 383 -18.69 -7.98 -8.20
CA GLY A 383 -18.87 -6.52 -8.42
C GLY A 383 -17.58 -5.68 -8.39
N TYR A 384 -17.68 -4.39 -8.04
CA TYR A 384 -16.58 -3.43 -7.90
C TYR A 384 -16.07 -3.39 -6.45
N GLU A 385 -14.75 -3.49 -6.23
CA GLU A 385 -14.09 -3.31 -4.93
C GLU A 385 -12.97 -2.27 -4.99
N GLU A 386 -12.84 -1.44 -3.95
CA GLU A 386 -11.89 -0.32 -3.91
C GLU A 386 -11.25 -0.05 -2.52
N GLU A 387 -10.22 0.80 -2.51
CA GLU A 387 -9.34 1.02 -1.37
C GLU A 387 -10.01 1.59 -0.11
N ASP A 388 -11.02 2.44 -0.25
CA ASP A 388 -11.69 3.18 0.83
C ASP A 388 -12.78 2.32 1.51
N THR A 389 -13.83 1.97 0.75
CA THR A 389 -15.02 1.28 1.25
C THR A 389 -14.75 -0.19 1.50
N ASN A 390 -14.19 -0.91 0.54
CA ASN A 390 -14.01 -2.35 0.63
C ASN A 390 -12.80 -2.70 1.48
N TRP A 391 -11.61 -2.33 1.02
CA TRP A 391 -10.37 -2.75 1.68
C TRP A 391 -10.16 -1.99 2.99
N GLY A 392 -10.38 -0.67 3.00
CA GLY A 392 -10.48 0.12 4.22
C GLY A 392 -11.55 -0.41 5.18
N GLY A 393 -12.75 -0.75 4.69
CA GLY A 393 -13.86 -1.26 5.50
C GLY A 393 -13.67 -2.64 6.12
N SER A 394 -12.77 -3.49 5.61
CA SER A 394 -12.51 -4.83 6.15
C SER A 394 -11.17 -4.97 6.89
N SER A 395 -10.24 -4.06 6.66
CA SER A 395 -8.89 -4.06 7.23
C SER A 395 -8.77 -3.38 8.60
N ILE A 396 -7.71 -3.62 9.35
CA ILE A 396 -7.39 -2.89 10.59
C ILE A 396 -5.92 -2.47 10.60
N LEU A 397 -5.61 -1.33 11.21
CA LEU A 397 -4.22 -0.97 11.47
C LEU A 397 -3.65 -1.92 12.54
N LEU A 398 -2.66 -2.74 12.17
CA LEU A 398 -1.91 -3.56 13.14
C LEU A 398 -1.16 -2.64 14.09
N GLY A 399 -0.34 -1.76 13.55
CA GLY A 399 0.40 -0.81 14.37
C GLY A 399 1.27 0.14 13.58
N GLU A 400 1.90 1.02 14.35
CA GLU A 400 2.80 2.06 13.86
C GLU A 400 4.02 2.19 14.76
N ARG A 401 5.18 2.42 14.17
CA ARG A 401 6.46 2.63 14.85
C ARG A 401 7.21 3.78 14.19
N SER A 402 7.75 4.71 14.96
CA SER A 402 8.50 5.84 14.42
C SER A 402 9.83 6.03 15.14
N GLY A 403 10.88 6.27 14.38
CA GLY A 403 12.19 6.65 14.91
C GLY A 403 12.86 7.72 14.07
N PRO A 404 14.15 8.02 14.32
CA PRO A 404 14.84 9.12 13.66
C PRO A 404 15.12 8.87 12.17
N VAL A 405 15.01 7.64 11.69
CA VAL A 405 15.35 7.25 10.32
C VAL A 405 14.10 7.05 9.47
N ARG A 406 13.10 6.37 10.04
CA ARG A 406 11.89 5.95 9.32
C ARG A 406 10.67 5.83 10.23
N THR A 407 9.51 5.94 9.61
CA THR A 407 8.23 5.49 10.20
C THR A 407 7.76 4.24 9.48
N ILE A 408 7.29 3.26 10.23
CA ILE A 408 6.71 2.01 9.77
C ILE A 408 5.25 1.98 10.20
N ARG A 409 4.38 1.57 9.28
CA ARG A 409 2.95 1.36 9.49
C ARG A 409 2.58 0.00 8.90
N GLU A 410 1.69 -0.73 9.54
CA GLU A 410 1.18 -1.99 8.99
C GLU A 410 -0.34 -2.06 9.07
N THR A 411 -0.97 -2.40 7.96
CA THR A 411 -2.40 -2.66 7.83
C THR A 411 -2.62 -4.13 7.53
N TRP A 412 -3.56 -4.75 8.26
CA TRP A 412 -3.90 -6.16 8.11
C TRP A 412 -5.33 -6.33 7.61
N GLY A 413 -5.48 -7.22 6.64
CA GLY A 413 -6.71 -7.54 5.94
C GLY A 413 -7.00 -6.59 4.79
N SER A 414 -7.79 -7.09 3.85
CA SER A 414 -8.58 -6.36 2.86
C SER A 414 -9.73 -7.26 2.43
N ASP A 415 -10.64 -6.77 1.58
CA ASP A 415 -11.64 -7.65 0.98
C ASP A 415 -10.95 -8.69 0.12
N SER A 416 -11.47 -9.91 0.15
CA SER A 416 -10.88 -11.08 -0.54
C SER A 416 -9.46 -11.47 -0.07
N ALA A 417 -8.74 -10.65 0.71
CA ALA A 417 -7.39 -10.92 1.17
C ALA A 417 -7.29 -10.81 2.70
N THR A 418 -8.01 -11.71 3.38
CA THR A 418 -8.32 -11.61 4.81
C THR A 418 -7.12 -11.59 5.75
N ASN A 419 -5.99 -12.18 5.36
CA ASN A 419 -4.73 -12.12 6.11
C ASN A 419 -3.61 -11.35 5.42
N ASN A 420 -3.92 -10.62 4.34
CA ASN A 420 -2.93 -9.75 3.70
C ASN A 420 -2.37 -8.76 4.71
N VAL A 421 -1.05 -8.58 4.72
CA VAL A 421 -0.41 -7.50 5.48
C VAL A 421 0.30 -6.58 4.53
N ARG A 422 -0.13 -5.31 4.55
CA ARG A 422 0.53 -4.21 3.86
C ARG A 422 1.38 -3.45 4.85
N ARG A 423 2.68 -3.39 4.60
CA ARG A 423 3.67 -2.65 5.39
C ARG A 423 4.12 -1.43 4.64
N GLU A 424 3.91 -0.25 5.20
CA GLU A 424 4.39 1.01 4.63
C GLU A 424 5.56 1.56 5.45
N THR A 425 6.70 1.77 4.80
CA THR A 425 7.90 2.34 5.41
C THR A 425 8.27 3.64 4.74
N PHE A 426 8.29 4.71 5.53
CA PHE A 426 8.58 6.07 5.08
C PHE A 426 10.01 6.45 5.47
N TYR A 427 10.79 6.87 4.48
CA TYR A 427 12.14 7.41 4.65
C TYR A 427 12.17 8.87 4.21
N ARG A 428 13.31 9.55 4.41
CA ARG A 428 13.45 10.96 4.02
C ARG A 428 12.95 11.25 2.59
N ASP A 429 13.34 10.46 1.60
CA ASP A 429 13.07 10.74 0.16
C ASP A 429 12.38 9.58 -0.56
N ALA A 430 12.00 8.53 0.16
CA ALA A 430 11.43 7.32 -0.43
C ALA A 430 10.34 6.71 0.45
N ILE A 431 9.38 6.08 -0.20
CA ILE A 431 8.32 5.29 0.43
C ILE A 431 8.44 3.87 -0.11
N VAL A 432 8.35 2.90 0.79
CA VAL A 432 8.40 1.47 0.45
C VAL A 432 7.15 0.80 1.00
N TRP A 433 6.37 0.18 0.12
CA TRP A 433 5.29 -0.72 0.49
C TRP A 433 5.78 -2.15 0.30
N GLY A 434 5.64 -2.97 1.33
CA GLY A 434 5.75 -4.42 1.24
C GLY A 434 4.36 -5.02 1.39
N ASP A 435 4.00 -5.92 0.50
CA ASP A 435 2.71 -6.62 0.55
C ASP A 435 2.95 -8.12 0.67
N ALA A 436 2.52 -8.66 1.81
CA ALA A 436 2.45 -10.07 2.14
C ALA A 436 1.11 -10.63 1.62
N LEU A 437 0.99 -10.76 0.28
CA LEU A 437 -0.31 -11.00 -0.35
C LEU A 437 -0.87 -12.39 -0.01
N ARG A 438 -2.02 -12.40 0.68
CA ARG A 438 -2.80 -13.59 1.05
C ARG A 438 -4.23 -13.44 0.54
N VAL A 439 -4.47 -13.86 -0.70
CA VAL A 439 -5.74 -13.70 -1.41
C VAL A 439 -6.19 -15.04 -1.97
N HIS A 440 -7.49 -15.28 -1.96
CA HIS A 440 -8.09 -16.44 -2.61
C HIS A 440 -7.89 -16.41 -4.14
N PRO A 441 -8.15 -17.52 -4.85
CA PRO A 441 -8.02 -17.59 -6.30
C PRO A 441 -8.76 -16.47 -7.06
N ILE A 442 -8.03 -15.72 -7.88
CA ILE A 442 -8.57 -14.65 -8.72
C ILE A 442 -8.77 -15.18 -10.14
N PRO A 443 -9.99 -15.29 -10.66
CA PRO A 443 -10.23 -15.75 -12.02
C PRO A 443 -9.58 -14.83 -13.06
N PRO A 444 -9.27 -15.33 -14.27
CA PRO A 444 -8.81 -14.46 -15.34
C PRO A 444 -9.79 -13.33 -15.62
N LEU A 445 -9.26 -12.11 -15.79
CA LEU A 445 -9.98 -10.85 -16.12
C LEU A 445 -10.71 -10.18 -14.93
N ASP A 446 -10.70 -10.77 -13.74
CA ASP A 446 -11.23 -10.19 -12.50
C ASP A 446 -10.15 -9.40 -11.72
N GLY A 447 -9.05 -9.03 -12.37
CA GLY A 447 -7.74 -8.74 -11.75
C GLY A 447 -7.68 -7.71 -10.60
N ILE A 448 -6.55 -7.70 -9.90
CA ILE A 448 -6.22 -6.69 -8.88
C ILE A 448 -5.41 -5.56 -9.52
N TYR A 449 -5.77 -4.32 -9.20
CA TYR A 449 -5.10 -3.11 -9.66
C TYR A 449 -4.48 -2.41 -8.46
N THR A 450 -3.25 -1.93 -8.62
CA THR A 450 -2.65 -0.95 -7.71
C THR A 450 -2.01 0.13 -8.56
N GLN A 451 -2.42 1.39 -8.38
CA GLN A 451 -1.97 2.50 -9.23
C GLN A 451 -1.89 3.81 -8.46
N TRP A 452 -1.05 4.71 -8.94
CA TRP A 452 -1.11 6.14 -8.60
C TRP A 452 -1.98 6.83 -9.63
N ASP A 453 -2.91 7.65 -9.18
CA ASP A 453 -3.64 8.60 -10.01
C ASP A 453 -3.23 10.03 -9.63
N TYR A 454 -3.04 10.89 -10.63
CA TYR A 454 -2.45 12.20 -10.45
C TYR A 454 -3.47 13.31 -10.56
N ASN A 455 -3.28 14.38 -9.80
CA ASN A 455 -4.10 15.58 -9.97
C ASN A 455 -3.83 16.22 -11.35
N ALA A 456 -4.88 16.59 -12.04
CA ALA A 456 -4.87 17.18 -13.37
C ALA A 456 -3.98 18.42 -13.43
N GLY A 457 -3.06 18.42 -14.40
CA GLY A 457 -2.11 19.50 -14.62
C GLY A 457 -0.99 19.63 -13.57
N ARG A 458 -0.91 18.72 -12.57
CA ARG A 458 0.21 18.70 -11.60
C ARG A 458 1.40 17.93 -12.11
N MET A 459 1.15 16.83 -12.80
CA MET A 459 2.12 16.04 -13.55
C MET A 459 1.93 16.29 -15.03
N THR A 460 3.02 16.35 -15.79
CA THR A 460 2.98 16.74 -17.21
C THR A 460 3.67 15.74 -18.13
N ARG A 461 4.42 14.78 -17.57
CA ARG A 461 5.18 13.83 -18.37
C ARG A 461 5.39 12.50 -17.66
N TYR A 462 5.10 11.41 -18.35
CA TYR A 462 5.40 10.03 -17.93
C TYR A 462 6.60 9.49 -18.71
N TYR A 463 7.51 8.79 -18.04
CA TYR A 463 8.67 8.11 -18.62
C TYR A 463 8.74 6.67 -18.14
N ASN A 464 9.26 5.82 -19.03
CA ASN A 464 9.68 4.47 -18.69
C ASN A 464 10.87 4.09 -19.62
N PRO A 465 11.49 2.90 -19.47
CA PRO A 465 12.57 2.46 -20.34
C PRO A 465 12.26 2.43 -21.85
N TRP A 466 10.99 2.24 -22.23
CA TRP A 466 10.53 2.17 -23.63
C TRP A 466 10.14 3.53 -24.21
N ARG A 467 9.73 4.46 -23.35
CA ARG A 467 9.42 5.85 -23.65
C ARG A 467 10.44 6.76 -22.95
N PRO A 468 11.74 6.69 -23.29
CA PRO A 468 12.76 7.47 -22.58
C PRO A 468 12.69 8.98 -22.87
N LYS A 469 12.00 9.38 -23.95
CA LYS A 469 11.67 10.79 -24.23
C LYS A 469 10.40 11.24 -23.50
N GLY A 470 9.69 10.32 -22.87
CA GLY A 470 8.41 10.54 -22.21
C GLY A 470 7.24 10.77 -23.14
N VAL A 471 6.04 10.56 -22.60
CA VAL A 471 4.73 10.88 -23.18
C VAL A 471 4.07 11.96 -22.33
N SER A 472 3.17 12.74 -22.93
CA SER A 472 2.47 13.80 -22.19
C SER A 472 1.58 13.19 -21.11
N VAL A 473 1.34 13.94 -20.04
CA VAL A 473 0.22 13.69 -19.13
C VAL A 473 -0.72 14.88 -19.34
N ASP A 474 -1.70 14.70 -20.21
CA ASP A 474 -2.62 15.73 -20.68
C ASP A 474 -4.10 15.31 -20.68
N GLY A 475 -4.41 14.18 -20.04
CA GLY A 475 -5.77 13.64 -19.94
C GLY A 475 -6.28 13.02 -21.25
N GLN A 476 -5.40 12.81 -22.24
CA GLN A 476 -5.76 12.12 -23.48
C GLN A 476 -5.05 10.79 -23.58
N ASN A 477 -5.85 9.76 -23.88
CA ASN A 477 -5.35 8.40 -23.93
C ASN A 477 -4.25 8.25 -25.01
N ASP A 478 -3.01 8.06 -24.56
CA ASP A 478 -1.84 7.83 -25.39
C ASP A 478 -1.72 6.37 -25.88
N GLU A 479 -2.46 5.44 -25.27
CA GLU A 479 -2.48 4.04 -25.66
C GLU A 479 -3.30 3.83 -26.94
N VAL A 480 -2.73 3.02 -27.83
CA VAL A 480 -3.36 2.58 -29.06
C VAL A 480 -4.21 1.34 -28.84
N PHE A 481 -3.81 0.43 -27.95
CA PHE A 481 -4.42 -0.89 -27.75
C PHE A 481 -4.75 -1.23 -26.31
N GLY A 482 -4.09 -0.58 -25.34
CA GLY A 482 -4.15 -1.00 -23.95
C GLY A 482 -5.50 -0.71 -23.31
N ASN A 483 -6.04 0.48 -23.52
CA ASN A 483 -7.30 0.91 -22.90
C ASN A 483 -8.54 0.52 -23.70
N LEU A 484 -9.34 -0.43 -23.19
CA LEU A 484 -10.59 -0.89 -23.81
C LEU A 484 -11.77 -0.67 -22.87
N ASP A 485 -12.64 0.29 -23.18
CA ASP A 485 -13.79 0.63 -22.34
C ASP A 485 -14.97 -0.33 -22.54
N ASP A 486 -15.77 -0.54 -21.49
CA ASP A 486 -16.92 -1.44 -21.48
C ASP A 486 -17.84 -1.26 -22.70
N PRO A 487 -17.85 -2.21 -23.65
CA PRO A 487 -18.51 -2.06 -24.94
C PRO A 487 -20.02 -1.92 -24.90
N CYS A 488 -20.65 -2.22 -23.76
CA CYS A 488 -22.10 -2.16 -23.60
C CYS A 488 -22.56 -0.99 -22.74
N ASN A 489 -21.63 -0.27 -22.12
CA ASN A 489 -21.94 0.94 -21.38
C ASN A 489 -22.06 2.14 -22.35
N ALA A 490 -23.27 2.68 -22.48
CA ALA A 490 -23.57 3.80 -23.38
C ALA A 490 -22.79 5.08 -23.05
N ARG A 491 -22.30 5.23 -21.81
CA ARG A 491 -21.44 6.34 -21.37
C ARG A 491 -20.28 6.56 -22.33
N TYR A 492 -19.55 5.50 -22.63
CA TYR A 492 -18.33 5.56 -23.43
C TYR A 492 -18.60 5.72 -24.93
N ASP A 493 -19.85 5.77 -25.40
CA ASP A 493 -20.15 5.92 -26.84
C ASP A 493 -19.72 7.27 -27.40
N ALA A 494 -19.90 8.34 -26.61
CA ALA A 494 -19.49 9.68 -26.99
C ALA A 494 -17.98 9.91 -26.81
N MET A 495 -17.32 9.07 -26.01
CA MET A 495 -15.92 9.26 -25.58
C MET A 495 -14.95 8.33 -26.31
N ALA A 496 -15.42 7.18 -26.82
CA ALA A 496 -14.60 6.19 -27.48
C ALA A 496 -13.93 6.73 -28.76
N LYS A 497 -12.62 6.50 -28.86
CA LYS A 497 -11.78 6.87 -30.00
C LYS A 497 -10.97 5.66 -30.47
N GLY A 498 -10.36 5.73 -31.66
CA GLY A 498 -9.39 4.75 -32.14
C GLY A 498 -9.80 3.27 -31.98
N THR A 499 -8.95 2.48 -31.33
CA THR A 499 -9.14 1.03 -31.16
C THR A 499 -10.27 0.71 -30.18
N THR A 500 -10.41 1.43 -29.05
CA THR A 500 -11.55 1.24 -28.14
C THR A 500 -12.86 1.40 -28.91
N LYS A 501 -13.00 2.44 -29.74
CA LYS A 501 -14.19 2.60 -30.59
C LYS A 501 -14.44 1.40 -31.51
N THR A 502 -13.39 0.92 -32.18
CA THR A 502 -13.49 -0.22 -33.11
C THR A 502 -13.92 -1.50 -32.40
N TYR A 503 -13.34 -1.75 -31.21
CA TYR A 503 -13.70 -2.87 -30.35
C TYR A 503 -15.19 -2.80 -29.96
N ARG A 504 -15.64 -1.65 -29.46
CA ARG A 504 -17.02 -1.43 -29.04
C ARG A 504 -18.02 -1.59 -30.19
N ASP A 505 -17.76 -0.96 -31.34
CA ASP A 505 -18.60 -1.05 -32.54
C ASP A 505 -18.73 -2.51 -33.01
N THR A 506 -17.61 -3.24 -33.03
CA THR A 506 -17.57 -4.66 -33.43
C THR A 506 -18.35 -5.54 -32.46
N TYR A 507 -18.14 -5.31 -31.16
CA TYR A 507 -18.80 -6.04 -30.09
C TYR A 507 -20.32 -5.86 -30.15
N LYS A 508 -20.78 -4.62 -30.35
CA LYS A 508 -22.20 -4.29 -30.53
C LYS A 508 -22.78 -4.87 -31.82
N ALA A 509 -22.07 -4.73 -32.94
CA ALA A 509 -22.51 -5.26 -34.23
C ALA A 509 -22.65 -6.79 -34.23
N ALA A 510 -21.84 -7.48 -33.42
CA ALA A 510 -21.96 -8.91 -33.18
C ALA A 510 -23.13 -9.31 -32.26
N GLY A 511 -23.90 -8.34 -31.74
CA GLY A 511 -25.03 -8.57 -30.84
C GLY A 511 -24.61 -9.03 -29.44
N LEU A 512 -23.33 -8.88 -29.09
CA LEU A 512 -22.78 -9.47 -27.87
C LEU A 512 -23.25 -8.76 -26.59
N CYS A 513 -23.69 -7.51 -26.66
CA CYS A 513 -24.29 -6.82 -25.51
C CYS A 513 -25.62 -7.43 -25.05
N GLY A 514 -26.31 -8.17 -25.93
CA GLY A 514 -27.50 -8.94 -25.54
C GLY A 514 -27.22 -10.43 -25.30
N ALA A 515 -26.08 -10.93 -25.78
CA ALA A 515 -25.73 -12.36 -25.73
C ALA A 515 -24.76 -12.71 -24.60
N VAL A 516 -24.01 -11.73 -24.08
CA VAL A 516 -23.11 -11.92 -22.95
C VAL A 516 -23.52 -10.99 -21.81
N GLU A 517 -23.75 -11.60 -20.67
CA GLU A 517 -24.12 -10.93 -19.41
C GLU A 517 -22.98 -10.08 -18.83
N TYR A 518 -21.73 -10.48 -19.07
CA TYR A 518 -20.55 -9.81 -18.51
C TYR A 518 -19.84 -9.00 -19.59
N HIS A 519 -19.54 -7.76 -19.26
CA HIS A 519 -18.85 -6.79 -20.10
C HIS A 519 -18.19 -5.78 -19.17
N GLN A 520 -16.96 -5.39 -19.48
CA GLN A 520 -16.18 -4.54 -18.58
C GLN A 520 -15.15 -3.71 -19.32
N SER A 521 -14.70 -2.64 -18.69
CA SER A 521 -13.49 -1.94 -19.08
C SER A 521 -12.28 -2.79 -18.68
N VAL A 522 -11.33 -2.96 -19.59
CA VAL A 522 -10.11 -3.75 -19.38
C VAL A 522 -8.92 -3.02 -19.96
N ASP A 523 -7.89 -2.86 -19.12
CA ASP A 523 -6.59 -2.41 -19.60
C ASP A 523 -5.65 -3.61 -19.80
N VAL A 524 -5.24 -3.77 -21.05
CA VAL A 524 -4.26 -4.76 -21.49
C VAL A 524 -2.95 -4.07 -21.80
N THR A 525 -1.87 -4.85 -21.94
CA THR A 525 -0.58 -4.24 -22.28
C THR A 525 -0.60 -3.60 -23.66
N ASP A 526 -0.28 -2.31 -23.74
CA ASP A 526 0.00 -1.63 -25.00
C ASP A 526 1.47 -1.81 -25.41
N PRO A 527 1.78 -2.57 -26.48
CA PRO A 527 3.15 -2.82 -26.95
C PRO A 527 3.88 -1.56 -27.46
N THR A 528 3.14 -0.46 -27.69
CA THR A 528 3.72 0.82 -28.06
C THR A 528 4.21 1.57 -26.83
N LEU A 529 3.54 1.50 -25.67
CA LEU A 529 3.96 2.18 -24.44
C LEU A 529 4.84 1.32 -23.52
N SER A 530 4.57 0.02 -23.45
CA SER A 530 5.24 -0.93 -22.56
C SER A 530 5.33 -2.31 -23.21
N VAL A 531 5.87 -3.34 -22.54
CA VAL A 531 5.85 -4.72 -23.04
C VAL A 531 5.36 -5.69 -21.95
N PRO A 532 4.65 -6.78 -22.31
CA PRO A 532 4.18 -7.74 -21.33
C PRO A 532 5.36 -8.51 -20.73
N SER A 533 5.44 -8.60 -19.40
CA SER A 533 6.18 -9.65 -18.69
C SER A 533 7.73 -9.68 -18.84
N ASN A 534 8.41 -8.57 -18.52
CA ASN A 534 9.85 -8.62 -18.21
C ASN A 534 10.17 -7.95 -16.86
N ALA A 535 9.45 -8.34 -15.81
CA ALA A 535 9.65 -7.99 -14.40
C ALA A 535 9.66 -6.48 -14.11
N LEU A 536 8.47 -5.86 -14.24
CA LEU A 536 8.04 -4.60 -13.60
C LEU A 536 9.00 -3.42 -13.67
N GLN A 537 9.21 -2.85 -14.87
CA GLN A 537 10.05 -1.67 -15.15
C GLN A 537 9.92 -0.52 -14.14
N TRP A 538 10.94 0.34 -14.06
CA TRP A 538 10.75 1.62 -13.39
C TRP A 538 9.82 2.51 -14.22
N GLU A 539 9.04 3.32 -13.52
CA GLU A 539 8.16 4.33 -14.07
C GLU A 539 8.49 5.67 -13.41
N GLU A 540 8.37 6.76 -14.16
CA GLU A 540 8.60 8.09 -13.65
C GLU A 540 7.50 9.02 -14.13
N VAL A 541 6.85 9.71 -13.20
CA VAL A 541 5.90 10.78 -13.51
C VAL A 541 6.44 12.08 -12.94
N SER A 542 6.53 13.11 -13.77
CA SER A 542 7.12 14.40 -13.41
C SER A 542 6.25 15.58 -13.81
N GLY A 543 6.29 16.63 -13.00
CA GLY A 543 5.70 17.93 -13.27
C GLY A 543 6.34 19.05 -12.43
N PRO A 544 5.83 20.29 -12.50
CA PRO A 544 6.44 21.45 -11.86
C PRO A 544 6.50 21.37 -10.33
N TYR A 545 5.64 20.55 -9.71
CA TYR A 545 5.49 20.50 -8.26
C TYR A 545 6.11 19.27 -7.60
N GLY A 546 6.60 18.30 -8.38
CA GLY A 546 7.21 17.09 -7.87
C GLY A 546 7.47 16.08 -8.98
N SER A 547 8.29 15.08 -8.69
CA SER A 547 8.46 13.91 -9.56
C SER A 547 8.52 12.63 -8.73
N LEU A 548 7.85 11.58 -9.18
CA LEU A 548 7.80 10.27 -8.53
C LEU A 548 8.45 9.24 -9.43
N VAL A 549 9.41 8.48 -8.91
CA VAL A 549 9.97 7.30 -9.59
C VAL A 549 9.48 6.06 -8.87
N THR A 550 8.62 5.29 -9.53
CA THR A 550 8.00 4.08 -8.99
C THR A 550 8.68 2.84 -9.55
N ARG A 551 8.81 1.81 -8.70
CA ARG A 551 9.31 0.50 -9.08
C ARG A 551 8.56 -0.58 -8.31
N TYR A 552 8.08 -1.59 -9.01
CA TYR A 552 7.52 -2.79 -8.39
C TYR A 552 8.49 -3.97 -8.52
N ALA A 553 8.47 -4.89 -7.57
CA ALA A 553 9.27 -6.11 -7.59
C ALA A 553 8.61 -7.23 -6.80
N LEU A 554 8.89 -8.47 -7.22
CA LEU A 554 8.60 -9.66 -6.41
C LEU A 554 9.86 -9.98 -5.60
N ARG A 555 9.69 -10.18 -4.29
CA ARG A 555 10.77 -10.50 -3.34
C ARG A 555 10.90 -12.00 -3.14
N ASP A 556 9.78 -12.67 -2.89
CA ASP A 556 9.71 -14.13 -2.80
C ASP A 556 8.37 -14.63 -3.36
N VAL A 557 8.42 -15.84 -3.90
CA VAL A 557 7.25 -16.60 -4.34
C VAL A 557 7.53 -18.03 -3.91
N THR A 558 6.87 -18.47 -2.84
CA THR A 558 7.08 -19.82 -2.29
C THR A 558 6.75 -20.90 -3.36
N PRO A 559 7.25 -22.15 -3.24
CA PRO A 559 7.08 -23.19 -4.26
C PRO A 559 5.64 -23.48 -4.71
N GLY A 560 4.63 -23.20 -3.86
CA GLY A 560 3.22 -23.25 -4.25
C GLY A 560 2.75 -22.03 -5.07
N GLY A 561 3.34 -20.85 -4.84
CA GLY A 561 3.15 -19.66 -5.67
C GLY A 561 3.77 -19.78 -7.06
N VAL A 562 4.81 -20.61 -7.23
CA VAL A 562 5.42 -20.89 -8.55
C VAL A 562 4.44 -21.65 -9.48
N ALA A 563 3.50 -22.43 -8.91
CA ALA A 563 2.43 -23.07 -9.66
C ALA A 563 1.28 -22.12 -10.01
N ASN A 564 1.21 -20.97 -9.35
CA ASN A 564 0.17 -19.95 -9.48
C ASN A 564 0.75 -18.77 -10.27
N THR A 565 0.67 -18.85 -11.60
CA THR A 565 1.16 -17.83 -12.52
C THR A 565 0.58 -16.45 -12.21
N VAL A 566 1.34 -15.59 -11.53
CA VAL A 566 1.03 -14.16 -11.47
C VAL A 566 1.29 -13.59 -12.85
N VAL A 567 0.23 -13.24 -13.56
CA VAL A 567 0.33 -12.47 -14.80
C VAL A 567 0.18 -11.00 -14.43
N ALA A 568 1.29 -10.39 -14.02
CA ALA A 568 1.36 -8.95 -13.75
C ALA A 568 1.73 -8.19 -15.03
N VAL A 569 0.96 -7.16 -15.36
CA VAL A 569 1.26 -6.23 -16.46
C VAL A 569 1.38 -4.81 -15.93
N PRO A 570 2.33 -4.00 -16.44
CA PRO A 570 2.32 -2.56 -16.19
C PRO A 570 1.00 -1.94 -16.64
N TYR A 571 0.55 -0.96 -15.88
CA TYR A 571 -0.66 -0.17 -16.14
C TYR A 571 -0.25 1.28 -16.42
N TYR A 572 -0.75 1.87 -17.50
CA TYR A 572 -0.67 3.30 -17.74
C TYR A 572 -1.96 3.81 -18.40
N ARG A 573 -2.59 4.82 -17.81
CA ARG A 573 -3.81 5.42 -18.34
C ARG A 573 -3.79 6.93 -18.15
N ASP A 574 -3.96 7.68 -19.23
CA ASP A 574 -4.11 9.14 -19.19
C ASP A 574 -5.43 9.51 -19.88
N ASP A 575 -6.55 9.35 -19.21
CA ASP A 575 -7.88 9.54 -19.79
C ASP A 575 -8.80 10.28 -18.81
N SER A 576 -8.91 11.60 -19.01
CA SER A 576 -9.75 12.45 -18.17
C SER A 576 -11.26 12.21 -18.34
N CYS A 577 -11.64 11.31 -19.26
CA CYS A 577 -13.01 10.84 -19.44
C CYS A 577 -13.28 9.49 -18.75
N PHE A 578 -12.25 8.78 -18.33
CA PHE A 578 -12.39 7.47 -17.71
C PHE A 578 -12.48 7.60 -16.20
N ASP A 579 -13.71 7.68 -15.71
CA ASP A 579 -13.98 7.58 -14.28
C ASP A 579 -13.96 6.12 -13.86
N ASP A 580 -13.05 5.89 -12.96
CA ASP A 580 -12.67 4.58 -12.53
C ASP A 580 -13.38 4.21 -11.20
N GLY A 581 -14.22 5.12 -10.67
CA GLY A 581 -15.07 4.94 -9.51
C GLY A 581 -14.56 5.56 -8.21
N THR A 582 -13.30 5.97 -8.18
CA THR A 582 -12.69 6.60 -7.01
C THR A 582 -11.83 7.77 -7.44
N GLY A 583 -11.97 8.91 -6.78
CA GLY A 583 -11.25 10.10 -7.19
C GLY A 583 -12.04 11.35 -6.91
N THR A 584 -11.34 12.47 -6.83
CA THR A 584 -11.96 13.78 -6.64
C THR A 584 -11.40 14.83 -7.60
N ASP A 585 -10.46 14.44 -8.46
CA ASP A 585 -9.88 15.29 -9.48
C ASP A 585 -9.87 14.52 -10.83
N PRO A 586 -10.13 15.19 -11.97
CA PRO A 586 -10.52 16.59 -12.14
C PRO A 586 -11.98 16.90 -11.76
N GLY A 587 -12.81 15.88 -11.56
CA GLY A 587 -14.21 16.01 -11.21
C GLY A 587 -14.60 15.18 -9.98
N PRO A 588 -15.81 15.39 -9.42
CA PRO A 588 -16.27 14.72 -8.22
C PRO A 588 -16.42 13.21 -8.41
N ARG A 589 -16.21 12.47 -7.33
CA ARG A 589 -16.35 11.00 -7.27
C ARG A 589 -17.74 10.55 -7.75
N ARG A 590 -17.76 9.48 -8.53
CA ARG A 590 -18.98 8.70 -8.76
C ARG A 590 -19.26 7.82 -7.54
N ARG A 591 -20.44 7.97 -6.94
CA ARG A 591 -20.85 7.09 -5.84
C ARG A 591 -21.02 5.64 -6.31
N GLU A 592 -20.51 4.73 -5.50
CA GLU A 592 -20.62 3.29 -5.73
C GLU A 592 -22.07 2.86 -5.94
N ARG A 593 -22.28 2.00 -6.94
CA ARG A 593 -23.55 1.31 -7.19
C ARG A 593 -24.77 2.23 -7.32
N GLN A 594 -24.57 3.51 -7.63
CA GLN A 594 -25.64 4.39 -8.09
C GLN A 594 -25.73 4.28 -9.61
N ASP A 595 -26.94 3.99 -10.08
CA ASP A 595 -27.27 3.84 -11.51
C ASP A 595 -27.18 5.15 -12.31
N VAL A 596 -26.82 6.27 -11.64
CA VAL A 596 -26.84 7.61 -12.24
C VAL A 596 -25.52 8.32 -11.94
N GLU A 597 -24.63 8.31 -12.92
CA GLU A 597 -23.56 9.30 -12.98
C GLU A 597 -24.12 10.63 -13.47
N LEU A 598 -23.68 11.72 -12.85
CA LEU A 598 -24.13 13.06 -13.22
C LEU A 598 -23.47 13.48 -14.53
N THR A 599 -24.18 13.35 -15.65
CA THR A 599 -23.67 13.79 -16.96
C THR A 599 -23.74 15.31 -17.17
N THR A 600 -24.40 16.02 -16.26
CA THR A 600 -24.61 17.46 -16.31
C THR A 600 -24.43 18.09 -14.92
N TYR A 601 -24.23 19.41 -14.89
CA TYR A 601 -24.23 20.23 -13.68
C TYR A 601 -25.06 21.51 -13.92
N ARG A 602 -25.38 22.26 -12.85
CA ARG A 602 -26.15 23.52 -12.94
C ARG A 602 -25.45 24.64 -12.19
N LEU A 603 -25.38 25.83 -12.77
CA LEU A 603 -24.83 26.98 -12.06
C LEU A 603 -25.78 27.44 -10.95
N PRO A 604 -25.27 28.02 -9.84
CA PRO A 604 -26.11 28.59 -8.80
C PRO A 604 -27.14 29.58 -9.33
N GLY A 605 -28.43 29.26 -9.16
CA GLY A 605 -29.55 30.09 -9.62
C GLY A 605 -29.91 29.92 -11.11
N ASP A 606 -29.27 29.00 -11.84
CA ASP A 606 -29.57 28.68 -13.23
C ASP A 606 -30.15 27.24 -13.32
N PRO A 607 -31.39 27.06 -13.80
CA PRO A 607 -31.98 25.74 -13.95
C PRO A 607 -31.45 24.96 -15.18
N THR A 608 -30.56 25.53 -15.98
CA THR A 608 -30.05 24.92 -17.21
C THR A 608 -29.04 23.82 -16.92
N ASP A 609 -29.32 22.61 -17.43
CA ASP A 609 -28.37 21.50 -17.39
C ASP A 609 -27.22 21.74 -18.38
N ILE A 610 -26.01 21.90 -17.85
CA ILE A 610 -24.78 22.07 -18.61
C ILE A 610 -24.06 20.72 -18.67
N PRO A 611 -23.73 20.20 -19.87
CA PRO A 611 -22.96 18.96 -19.99
C PRO A 611 -21.60 19.08 -19.31
N ARG A 612 -21.23 18.06 -18.54
CA ARG A 612 -19.85 17.90 -18.08
C ARG A 612 -18.95 17.58 -19.27
N THR A 613 -17.67 17.89 -19.13
CA THR A 613 -16.66 17.65 -20.17
C THR A 613 -15.43 16.97 -19.57
N CYS A 614 -14.63 16.31 -20.39
CA CYS A 614 -13.36 15.77 -19.91
C CYS A 614 -12.32 16.90 -19.85
N TRP A 615 -11.51 16.90 -18.80
CA TRP A 615 -10.49 17.92 -18.61
C TRP A 615 -9.40 17.87 -19.68
N LYS A 616 -8.85 19.02 -20.04
CA LYS A 616 -7.64 19.16 -20.87
C LYS A 616 -6.78 20.32 -20.35
N PRO A 617 -5.47 20.35 -20.65
CA PRO A 617 -4.58 21.40 -20.13
C PRO A 617 -4.99 22.83 -20.47
N SER A 618 -5.70 23.05 -21.59
CA SER A 618 -6.18 24.39 -21.97
C SER A 618 -7.24 24.95 -21.01
N ASP A 619 -7.85 24.10 -20.19
CA ASP A 619 -8.87 24.50 -19.22
C ASP A 619 -8.25 25.03 -17.91
N GLY A 620 -6.93 24.87 -17.74
CA GLY A 620 -6.20 25.22 -16.52
C GLY A 620 -6.27 24.13 -15.46
N LEU A 621 -5.88 24.46 -14.22
CA LEU A 621 -6.07 23.55 -13.09
C LEU A 621 -7.55 23.48 -12.71
N PRO A 622 -8.11 22.30 -12.39
CA PRO A 622 -9.43 22.20 -11.80
C PRO A 622 -9.56 23.08 -10.54
N ASP A 623 -10.73 23.68 -10.37
CA ASP A 623 -11.05 24.43 -9.15
C ASP A 623 -11.84 23.52 -8.22
N GLU A 624 -11.17 22.95 -7.22
CA GLU A 624 -11.77 22.07 -6.21
C GLU A 624 -12.90 22.75 -5.41
N ASN A 625 -12.95 24.09 -5.40
CA ASN A 625 -14.01 24.87 -4.75
C ASN A 625 -15.16 25.21 -5.70
N PHE A 626 -15.07 24.84 -6.98
CA PHE A 626 -16.16 25.00 -7.93
C PHE A 626 -17.25 23.97 -7.62
N VAL A 627 -18.16 24.37 -6.74
CA VAL A 627 -19.41 23.65 -6.48
C VAL A 627 -20.52 24.36 -7.24
N ALA A 628 -21.14 23.67 -8.18
CA ALA A 628 -22.29 24.19 -8.89
C ALA A 628 -23.56 24.06 -8.03
N GLY A 629 -24.54 24.92 -8.29
CA GLY A 629 -25.71 25.06 -7.42
C GLY A 629 -26.78 24.04 -7.74
N THR A 630 -27.20 23.26 -6.73
CA THR A 630 -28.24 22.23 -6.82
C THR A 630 -27.99 21.20 -7.93
N GLN A 631 -27.26 20.13 -7.60
CA GLN A 631 -27.25 18.92 -8.43
C GLN A 631 -28.68 18.45 -8.71
N PRO A 632 -28.98 17.83 -9.87
CA PRO A 632 -30.25 17.18 -10.11
C PRO A 632 -30.44 16.08 -9.07
N TYR A 633 -31.25 16.38 -8.06
CA TYR A 633 -31.62 15.47 -6.98
C TYR A 633 -32.17 14.16 -7.57
N ASN A 634 -31.60 13.02 -7.16
CA ASN A 634 -32.24 11.72 -7.38
C ASN A 634 -33.52 11.66 -6.52
N PRO A 635 -34.72 11.64 -7.11
CA PRO A 635 -35.98 11.75 -6.38
C PRO A 635 -36.24 10.62 -5.35
N GLY A 636 -35.43 9.55 -5.36
CA GLY A 636 -35.62 8.36 -4.52
C GLY A 636 -34.92 8.35 -3.15
N SER A 637 -34.06 9.32 -2.82
CA SER A 637 -33.25 9.29 -1.57
C SER A 637 -33.56 10.47 -0.65
N GLN A 638 -34.53 10.29 0.27
CA GLN A 638 -34.91 11.33 1.24
C GLN A 638 -34.12 11.28 2.56
N THR A 639 -33.11 10.41 2.70
CA THR A 639 -32.37 10.24 3.97
C THR A 639 -30.88 9.92 3.83
N GLY A 640 -30.26 10.11 2.66
CA GLY A 640 -28.81 9.95 2.46
C GLY A 640 -28.07 11.28 2.31
N PRO A 641 -26.75 11.34 2.57
CA PRO A 641 -25.92 12.50 2.20
C PRO A 641 -26.17 12.88 0.73
N THR A 642 -26.14 14.17 0.42
CA THR A 642 -26.51 14.75 -0.87
C THR A 642 -25.63 14.19 -1.98
N ILE A 643 -26.19 13.95 -3.16
CA ILE A 643 -25.39 13.71 -4.36
C ILE A 643 -24.50 14.95 -4.56
N GLY A 644 -23.16 14.81 -4.44
CA GLY A 644 -22.20 15.93 -4.49
C GLY A 644 -21.39 16.20 -3.21
N ASP A 645 -21.50 15.37 -2.17
CA ASP A 645 -20.71 15.58 -0.93
C ASP A 645 -19.23 15.12 -1.04
N GLU A 646 -18.77 14.68 -2.21
CA GLU A 646 -17.37 14.29 -2.47
C GLU A 646 -16.78 15.27 -3.50
N PHE A 647 -15.80 16.06 -3.04
CA PHE A 647 -15.27 17.27 -3.65
C PHE A 647 -14.66 17.05 -5.06
N GLY A 648 -14.58 18.11 -5.86
CA GLY A 648 -14.05 18.10 -7.23
C GLY A 648 -14.71 19.15 -8.10
N ASP A 649 -14.10 19.55 -9.22
CA ASP A 649 -14.64 20.60 -10.08
C ASP A 649 -15.82 20.05 -10.91
N GLU A 650 -17.04 20.49 -10.59
CA GLU A 650 -18.26 19.92 -11.17
C GLU A 650 -18.42 20.12 -12.68
N ARG A 651 -17.56 20.93 -13.31
CA ARG A 651 -17.52 21.09 -14.77
C ARG A 651 -16.98 19.84 -15.47
N TYR A 652 -16.18 19.05 -14.78
CA TYR A 652 -15.51 17.89 -15.35
C TYR A 652 -16.11 16.57 -14.86
N PHE A 653 -15.90 15.52 -15.65
CA PHE A 653 -15.98 14.15 -15.14
C PHE A 653 -14.76 13.88 -14.24
N GLN A 654 -14.89 12.93 -13.31
CA GLN A 654 -13.70 12.30 -12.74
C GLN A 654 -12.97 11.53 -13.86
N GLY A 655 -11.65 11.41 -13.75
CA GLY A 655 -10.84 10.74 -14.76
C GLY A 655 -9.50 10.28 -14.20
N ASP A 656 -8.95 9.20 -14.76
CA ASP A 656 -7.58 8.76 -14.49
C ASP A 656 -6.58 9.65 -15.25
N ILE A 657 -5.72 10.39 -14.55
CA ILE A 657 -4.74 11.30 -15.18
C ILE A 657 -3.32 10.78 -14.96
N GLY A 658 -2.64 10.43 -16.06
CA GLY A 658 -1.30 9.84 -16.02
C GLY A 658 -1.16 8.65 -15.05
N ALA A 659 -2.26 7.95 -14.78
CA ALA A 659 -2.35 6.92 -13.78
C ALA A 659 -1.42 5.76 -14.14
N SER A 660 -0.60 5.31 -13.20
CA SER A 660 0.40 4.27 -13.47
C SER A 660 0.59 3.30 -12.32
N GLY A 661 0.89 2.04 -12.66
CA GLY A 661 1.06 0.99 -11.66
C GLY A 661 1.07 -0.42 -12.25
N VAL A 662 0.40 -1.35 -11.55
CA VAL A 662 0.39 -2.78 -11.90
C VAL A 662 -1.03 -3.33 -11.88
N HIS A 663 -1.34 -4.13 -12.89
CA HIS A 663 -2.53 -4.96 -12.98
C HIS A 663 -2.13 -6.44 -12.88
N LEU A 664 -2.63 -7.13 -11.85
CA LEU A 664 -2.52 -8.57 -11.64
C LEU A 664 -3.71 -9.28 -12.29
N LEU A 665 -3.52 -9.86 -13.48
CA LEU A 665 -4.58 -10.45 -14.29
C LEU A 665 -5.11 -11.81 -13.80
N LEU A 666 -4.29 -12.51 -13.01
CA LEU A 666 -4.59 -13.84 -12.47
C LEU A 666 -3.69 -14.10 -11.26
N VAL A 667 -4.29 -14.66 -10.21
CA VAL A 667 -3.58 -15.31 -9.10
C VAL A 667 -4.24 -16.67 -8.89
N GLY A 668 -3.44 -17.74 -8.89
CA GLY A 668 -3.96 -19.10 -8.74
C GLY A 668 -4.56 -19.34 -7.35
N ASP A 669 -3.75 -19.21 -6.31
CA ASP A 669 -4.13 -19.15 -4.89
C ASP A 669 -2.91 -18.61 -4.12
N SER A 670 -3.13 -17.77 -3.11
CA SER A 670 -2.06 -17.31 -2.22
C SER A 670 -2.44 -17.44 -0.74
N ASP A 671 -3.56 -18.13 -0.44
CA ASP A 671 -4.09 -18.29 0.91
C ASP A 671 -3.88 -19.69 1.50
N ASN A 672 -3.82 -19.80 2.83
CA ASN A 672 -3.41 -21.01 3.58
C ASN A 672 -4.52 -22.06 3.73
N ALA A 673 -5.49 -22.09 2.81
CA ALA A 673 -6.64 -22.97 2.91
C ALA A 673 -6.22 -24.44 3.13
N GLN A 674 -6.45 -24.94 4.35
CA GLN A 674 -6.22 -26.32 4.82
C GLN A 674 -4.75 -26.75 5.01
N LEU A 675 -3.79 -25.82 5.09
CA LEU A 675 -2.38 -26.16 5.32
C LEU A 675 -1.82 -25.53 6.61
N THR A 676 -0.92 -26.26 7.26
CA THR A 676 -0.30 -25.91 8.55
C THR A 676 1.10 -25.31 8.39
N VAL A 677 1.46 -25.01 7.15
CA VAL A 677 2.74 -24.48 6.73
C VAL A 677 2.50 -23.05 6.24
N PRO A 678 3.46 -22.13 6.34
CA PRO A 678 3.37 -20.86 5.63
C PRO A 678 3.35 -21.19 4.13
N THR A 679 2.18 -21.30 3.54
CA THR A 679 2.01 -21.60 2.12
C THR A 679 1.52 -20.38 1.37
N THR A 680 2.28 -20.06 0.33
CA THR A 680 1.90 -19.24 -0.82
C THR A 680 1.75 -17.74 -0.62
N GLU A 681 2.66 -17.16 0.16
CA GLU A 681 2.99 -15.73 0.07
C GLU A 681 3.46 -15.33 -1.33
N ILE A 682 2.83 -14.30 -1.89
CA ILE A 682 3.48 -13.43 -2.86
C ILE A 682 4.00 -12.23 -2.08
N ASP A 683 5.30 -12.24 -1.78
CA ASP A 683 5.96 -11.06 -1.23
C ASP A 683 6.28 -10.12 -2.36
N SER A 684 5.64 -8.96 -2.35
CA SER A 684 5.93 -7.90 -3.30
C SER A 684 6.42 -6.64 -2.60
N GLU A 685 7.16 -5.84 -3.36
CA GLU A 685 7.59 -4.52 -2.94
C GLU A 685 7.23 -3.51 -4.01
N GLN A 686 6.59 -2.42 -3.60
CA GLN A 686 6.50 -1.19 -4.35
C GLN A 686 7.42 -0.16 -3.69
N ARG A 687 8.28 0.48 -4.47
CA ARG A 687 9.15 1.57 -4.03
C ARG A 687 8.88 2.82 -4.83
N VAL A 688 8.66 3.94 -4.15
CA VAL A 688 8.52 5.27 -4.75
C VAL A 688 9.63 6.16 -4.22
N VAL A 689 10.42 6.74 -5.12
CA VAL A 689 11.36 7.82 -4.79
C VAL A 689 10.71 9.16 -5.13
N VAL A 690 10.66 10.05 -4.15
CA VAL A 690 10.06 11.38 -4.29
C VAL A 690 11.16 12.41 -4.53
N LEU A 691 11.06 13.16 -5.62
CA LEU A 691 12.06 14.11 -6.09
C LEU A 691 11.44 15.50 -6.30
N PRO A 692 12.24 16.59 -6.26
CA PRO A 692 11.78 17.90 -6.71
C PRO A 692 11.12 17.85 -8.10
N GLY A 693 10.29 18.85 -8.40
CA GLY A 693 9.66 18.99 -9.71
C GLY A 693 10.63 19.18 -10.86
N GLU A 694 10.08 19.14 -12.08
CA GLU A 694 10.80 19.33 -13.35
C GLU A 694 11.98 18.37 -13.54
N GLN A 695 11.87 17.13 -13.06
CA GLN A 695 12.83 16.10 -13.44
C GLN A 695 12.63 15.75 -14.91
N GLN A 696 13.74 15.61 -15.61
CA GLN A 696 13.77 14.85 -16.86
C GLN A 696 13.90 13.36 -16.51
N ASN A 697 13.97 12.48 -17.51
CA ASN A 697 14.19 11.05 -17.32
C ASN A 697 15.39 10.71 -16.39
N VAL A 698 15.05 10.45 -15.13
CA VAL A 698 15.94 10.03 -14.03
C VAL A 698 15.58 8.64 -13.52
N GLY A 699 14.53 7.99 -14.04
CA GLY A 699 14.08 6.69 -13.59
C GLY A 699 15.17 5.61 -13.59
N GLU A 700 16.08 5.59 -14.57
CA GLU A 700 17.22 4.65 -14.56
C GLU A 700 18.18 4.87 -13.37
N ARG A 701 18.27 6.10 -12.84
CA ARG A 701 19.15 6.47 -11.71
C ARG A 701 18.55 6.13 -10.35
N TYR A 702 17.23 6.20 -10.21
CA TYR A 702 16.53 6.05 -8.91
C TYR A 702 15.68 4.78 -8.81
N GLY A 703 15.28 4.19 -9.94
CA GLY A 703 14.34 3.09 -10.03
C GLY A 703 14.95 1.69 -9.96
N ARG A 704 16.28 1.54 -9.92
CA ARG A 704 16.94 0.21 -9.96
C ARG A 704 17.58 -0.23 -8.65
N SER A 705 17.41 0.52 -7.56
CA SER A 705 17.95 0.14 -6.25
C SER A 705 17.40 -1.20 -5.74
N VAL A 706 16.19 -1.58 -6.15
CA VAL A 706 15.54 -2.86 -5.79
C VAL A 706 16.23 -4.06 -6.42
N GLU A 707 16.68 -3.93 -7.67
CA GLU A 707 17.38 -4.97 -8.45
C GLU A 707 18.86 -5.08 -8.06
N TYR A 708 19.44 -3.95 -7.66
CA TYR A 708 20.82 -3.83 -7.23
C TYR A 708 20.87 -3.31 -5.79
N PRO A 709 20.41 -4.09 -4.80
CA PRO A 709 20.41 -3.66 -3.41
C PRO A 709 21.85 -3.45 -2.92
N LEU A 710 22.05 -2.48 -2.00
CA LEU A 710 23.31 -2.27 -1.32
C LEU A 710 23.76 -3.57 -0.63
N ARG A 711 25.07 -3.85 -0.64
CA ARG A 711 25.65 -5.02 0.02
C ARG A 711 26.42 -4.58 1.25
N THR A 712 26.10 -5.17 2.39
CA THR A 712 26.70 -4.81 3.68
C THR A 712 27.56 -5.93 4.21
N LEU A 713 28.65 -5.56 4.87
CA LEU A 713 29.52 -6.47 5.60
C LEU A 713 29.83 -5.84 6.96
N VAL A 714 29.52 -6.58 8.02
CA VAL A 714 29.67 -6.12 9.41
C VAL A 714 30.90 -6.79 10.02
N HIS A 715 31.76 -5.98 10.64
CA HIS A 715 32.98 -6.44 11.31
C HIS A 715 33.14 -5.79 12.69
N PRO A 716 33.40 -6.56 13.74
CA PRO A 716 33.79 -6.00 15.04
C PRO A 716 35.05 -5.14 14.93
N LEU A 717 35.09 -4.03 15.69
CA LEU A 717 36.24 -3.12 15.81
C LEU A 717 37.25 -3.52 16.89
#